data_AF-A0A660VZ56-F1
#
_entry.id   AF-A0A660VZ56-F1
#
_cell.length_a   1.000
_cell.length_b   1.000
_cell.length_c   1.000
_cell.angle_alpha   90.00
_cell.angle_beta   90.00
_cell.angle_gamma   90.00
#
_symmetry.space_group_name_H-M   'P 1'
#
loop_
_entity.id
_entity.type
_entity.pdbx_description
1 polymer ?
#
loop_
_entity_poly.entity_id
_entity_poly.type
_entity_poly.pdbx_seq_one_letter_code
_entity_poly.pdbx_strand_id
1 'polypeptide(L)'
;MKARIPRRTTASSLSRLASAAIPLLLAGVLLLAGPELRGEARWWNSAWKYRRKVVLNRLAQRWPDAPAAWVKFLCAGALKKDGSDLRVTTSRGRPVKCALKGIGPGDEALVVFEVDKAEDEYYIYYGNPSAKALPPWDPKRGLLLETRKRGPGNPVSWAAMQRILQKSTYVYGRGYRPKIFDGYNPFGPSVDYVSIYRGWLLAPVSGRYTFCTASDDASFMFIDGKLVCQWPGYHGAGAGLWGRFSGTIVLEKGMHRIEYYHLQGKDASACVAGWKQPGQEKKDVSLIPDWAFPGLIEAKAHGQEERSAPLSADFTCAVRADLQLDDFSYQMAAFTPLARARSGVKSWRWDFGDGGVSREEKPVHVFLSPGVFPVTLEVTDAKGRKASVTHRVQVIYVVKPNERSYLVERRLKRFEPFVKDYEVDKLDAMSVAALWTFYDRAGKAAELKKLALAALRLLPRLPASQVEDLAVKLGDFLDADLDMPKKALEAYEVMLNLPSKTGRAKGYIKMGDVWLFRLEDASKAEEYYRKALELVKGTRAPEERFSFVRLGDCARFRGEYDPAMEWYAKAEAILLSGRTPRQTLTLRGAYAQSVESWLRRKNYDAAAKELDMWEWEFPTDRLEGYSTFLRVRLLMARGKLDDAVKEAEILCKVNPRSNYADRLLMKVYECWMKKGDKMRAAAALRRIIKDYPTSPLVPEAKSKLAALR
;
A
#
# COMPACT_ATOMS: atom_id res chain seq x y z
N MET A 1 -99.75 17.67 -2.98
CA MET A 1 -99.46 17.14 -4.35
C MET A 1 -98.46 16.00 -4.21
N LYS A 2 -98.83 14.78 -4.65
CA LYS A 2 -98.28 14.05 -5.84
C LYS A 2 -96.75 13.88 -5.81
N ALA A 3 -96.14 12.69 -5.96
CA ALA A 3 -96.56 11.27 -6.09
C ALA A 3 -95.26 10.40 -6.02
N ARG A 4 -95.18 9.06 -5.85
CA ARG A 4 -96.14 7.94 -5.69
C ARG A 4 -95.42 6.71 -5.06
N ILE A 5 -96.17 5.75 -4.49
CA ILE A 5 -95.72 4.52 -3.77
C ILE A 5 -96.34 3.28 -4.44
N PRO A 6 -95.60 2.22 -4.88
CA PRO A 6 -95.36 0.97 -4.11
C PRO A 6 -94.04 0.20 -4.50
N ARG A 7 -93.60 -0.99 -3.99
CA ARG A 7 -93.77 -1.81 -2.75
C ARG A 7 -92.70 -2.95 -2.70
N ARG A 8 -92.50 -3.52 -1.50
CA ARG A 8 -92.32 -4.95 -1.07
C ARG A 8 -92.27 -6.03 -2.20
N THR A 9 -91.53 -7.16 -2.07
CA THR A 9 -91.81 -8.27 -1.11
C THR A 9 -90.66 -9.29 -0.87
N THR A 10 -90.55 -9.75 0.38
CA THR A 10 -90.29 -11.12 0.92
C THR A 10 -89.66 -12.22 0.02
N ALA A 11 -88.58 -12.93 0.37
CA ALA A 11 -88.29 -13.80 1.53
C ALA A 11 -88.79 -15.27 1.40
N SER A 12 -88.10 -16.21 2.08
CA SER A 12 -88.31 -17.68 2.15
C SER A 12 -87.86 -18.49 0.92
N SER A 13 -87.44 -19.77 0.99
CA SER A 13 -86.90 -20.59 2.11
C SER A 13 -86.52 -22.01 1.63
N LEU A 14 -85.59 -22.70 2.32
CA LEU A 14 -85.53 -24.19 2.49
C LEU A 14 -85.34 -25.06 1.20
N SER A 15 -84.87 -26.32 1.21
CA SER A 15 -84.05 -27.10 2.14
C SER A 15 -83.66 -28.48 1.53
N ARG A 16 -82.74 -29.19 2.22
CA ARG A 16 -82.54 -30.66 2.33
C ARG A 16 -81.48 -31.30 1.40
N LEU A 17 -80.44 -31.94 1.98
CA LEU A 17 -80.28 -33.38 2.32
C LEU A 17 -80.15 -34.30 1.08
N ALA A 18 -79.31 -35.36 1.02
CA ALA A 18 -78.17 -35.78 1.84
C ALA A 18 -77.45 -36.98 1.16
N SER A 19 -76.26 -37.35 1.68
CA SER A 19 -75.67 -38.71 1.68
C SER A 19 -75.20 -39.38 0.37
N ALA A 20 -73.89 -39.67 0.26
CA ALA A 20 -73.37 -41.06 0.16
C ALA A 20 -71.81 -41.16 0.14
N ALA A 21 -71.28 -42.07 0.97
CA ALA A 21 -70.06 -42.90 0.81
C ALA A 21 -68.65 -42.32 0.51
N ILE A 22 -67.85 -42.31 1.59
CA ILE A 22 -66.37 -42.47 1.76
C ILE A 22 -65.88 -43.85 1.20
N PRO A 23 -64.58 -44.18 0.88
CA PRO A 23 -63.29 -43.65 1.40
C PRO A 23 -62.07 -43.45 0.44
N LEU A 24 -60.98 -42.88 1.01
CA LEU A 24 -59.52 -42.98 0.64
C LEU A 24 -59.09 -42.26 -0.68
N LEU A 25 -58.00 -41.47 -0.80
CA LEU A 25 -56.72 -41.34 -0.04
C LEU A 25 -56.08 -39.91 -0.16
N LEU A 26 -55.10 -39.63 0.70
CA LEU A 26 -54.09 -38.52 0.67
C LEU A 26 -54.49 -37.04 0.97
N ALA A 27 -54.35 -36.68 2.24
CA ALA A 27 -53.46 -35.61 2.75
C ALA A 27 -53.30 -34.26 1.99
N GLY A 28 -54.02 -33.24 2.46
CA GLY A 28 -53.37 -32.18 3.26
C GLY A 28 -52.85 -30.91 2.57
N VAL A 29 -53.74 -29.93 2.32
CA VAL A 29 -53.42 -28.48 2.47
C VAL A 29 -54.64 -27.78 3.09
N LEU A 30 -54.57 -27.43 4.38
CA LEU A 30 -55.61 -26.65 5.06
C LEU A 30 -55.01 -25.88 6.24
N LEU A 31 -55.00 -24.55 6.16
CA LEU A 31 -54.78 -23.57 7.24
C LEU A 31 -55.03 -22.18 6.60
N LEU A 32 -56.29 -21.75 6.50
CA LEU A 32 -57.01 -20.96 7.50
C LEU A 32 -56.24 -19.71 7.96
N ALA A 33 -56.79 -18.55 7.60
CA ALA A 33 -56.36 -17.26 8.09
C ALA A 33 -56.73 -17.07 9.57
N GLY A 34 -55.75 -16.69 10.39
CA GLY A 34 -55.96 -16.15 11.74
C GLY A 34 -56.09 -14.62 11.73
N PRO A 35 -56.67 -14.02 12.79
CA PRO A 35 -57.13 -12.64 12.79
C PRO A 35 -56.01 -11.58 12.75
N GLU A 36 -56.41 -10.36 12.42
CA GLU A 36 -55.55 -9.20 12.31
C GLU A 36 -54.98 -8.75 13.66
N LEU A 37 -53.67 -8.94 13.85
CA LEU A 37 -52.90 -8.25 14.89
C LEU A 37 -52.11 -7.08 14.27
N ARG A 38 -52.18 -5.94 14.95
CA ARG A 38 -51.85 -4.62 14.42
C ARG A 38 -50.35 -4.40 14.19
N GLY A 39 -50.04 -3.75 13.07
CA GLY A 39 -49.04 -2.67 13.00
C GLY A 39 -47.56 -3.06 12.89
N GLU A 40 -47.03 -3.86 13.81
CA GLU A 40 -45.59 -4.11 13.92
C GLU A 40 -45.23 -5.60 14.03
N ALA A 41 -44.04 -5.95 13.53
CA ALA A 41 -43.35 -7.23 13.74
C ALA A 41 -43.87 -8.53 13.05
N ARG A 42 -44.62 -8.47 11.93
CA ARG A 42 -44.84 -9.69 11.10
C ARG A 42 -43.55 -10.25 10.47
N TRP A 43 -42.60 -9.39 10.08
CA TRP A 43 -41.36 -9.81 9.41
C TRP A 43 -40.17 -10.07 10.34
N TRP A 44 -40.00 -9.25 11.39
CA TRP A 44 -38.98 -9.53 12.39
C TRP A 44 -39.53 -10.56 13.39
N ASN A 45 -39.47 -11.83 13.01
CA ASN A 45 -39.69 -12.98 13.89
C ASN A 45 -38.35 -13.55 14.39
N SER A 46 -38.40 -14.59 15.22
CA SER A 46 -37.23 -15.21 15.87
C SER A 46 -36.21 -15.84 14.90
N ALA A 47 -36.61 -16.21 13.68
CA ALA A 47 -35.71 -16.81 12.70
C ALA A 47 -34.77 -15.80 12.03
N TRP A 48 -35.05 -14.49 12.12
CA TRP A 48 -34.26 -13.42 11.49
C TRP A 48 -33.43 -12.69 12.54
N LYS A 49 -32.17 -13.10 12.72
CA LYS A 49 -31.31 -12.59 13.79
C LYS A 49 -31.01 -11.10 13.65
N TYR A 50 -30.73 -10.61 12.44
CA TYR A 50 -30.32 -9.24 12.20
C TYR A 50 -31.27 -8.50 11.27
N ARG A 51 -31.40 -7.18 11.48
CA ARG A 51 -31.97 -6.26 10.49
C ARG A 51 -31.17 -4.96 10.38
N ARG A 52 -31.33 -4.26 9.25
CA ARG A 52 -30.81 -2.90 9.02
C ARG A 52 -31.89 -2.03 8.41
N LYS A 53 -32.12 -0.84 8.98
CA LYS A 53 -32.88 0.22 8.30
C LYS A 53 -32.07 0.75 7.11
N VAL A 54 -32.73 1.01 5.99
CA VAL A 54 -32.17 1.57 4.77
C VAL A 54 -33.06 2.72 4.32
N VAL A 55 -32.44 3.84 3.91
CA VAL A 55 -33.15 5.05 3.47
C VAL A 55 -32.72 5.41 2.05
N LEU A 56 -33.68 5.67 1.15
CA LEU A 56 -33.41 6.08 -0.23
C LEU A 56 -32.84 7.50 -0.28
N ASN A 57 -31.76 7.72 -1.05
CA ASN A 57 -31.21 9.05 -1.28
C ASN A 57 -31.81 9.66 -2.55
N ARG A 58 -33.01 10.25 -2.48
CA ARG A 58 -33.66 10.88 -3.65
C ARG A 58 -32.98 12.17 -4.12
N LEU A 59 -32.39 12.94 -3.20
CA LEU A 59 -31.78 14.23 -3.50
C LEU A 59 -30.52 14.12 -4.39
N ALA A 60 -29.81 12.98 -4.34
CA ALA A 60 -28.61 12.74 -5.17
C ALA A 60 -28.89 12.00 -6.49
N GLN A 61 -30.15 11.72 -6.84
CA GLN A 61 -30.49 10.88 -7.99
C GLN A 61 -30.47 11.62 -9.32
N ARG A 62 -29.80 11.02 -10.30
CA ARG A 62 -29.96 11.34 -11.72
C ARG A 62 -31.19 10.70 -12.37
N TRP A 63 -31.88 9.79 -11.66
CA TRP A 63 -32.96 8.95 -12.19
C TRP A 63 -34.11 8.81 -11.17
N PRO A 64 -34.94 9.85 -10.96
CA PRO A 64 -35.94 9.91 -9.89
C PRO A 64 -37.04 8.83 -9.96
N ASP A 65 -37.31 8.29 -11.15
CA ASP A 65 -38.29 7.20 -11.39
C ASP A 65 -37.66 5.79 -11.48
N ALA A 66 -36.44 5.60 -10.95
CA ALA A 66 -35.83 4.26 -10.97
C ALA A 66 -36.64 3.28 -10.09
N PRO A 67 -37.15 2.15 -10.64
CA PRO A 67 -38.01 1.18 -9.94
C PRO A 67 -37.26 0.30 -8.93
N ALA A 68 -35.98 0.58 -8.69
CA ALA A 68 -35.11 -0.23 -7.86
C ALA A 68 -33.96 0.61 -7.29
N ALA A 69 -33.53 0.21 -6.10
CA ALA A 69 -32.47 0.82 -5.34
C ALA A 69 -31.34 -0.19 -5.08
N TRP A 70 -30.13 0.32 -4.83
CA TRP A 70 -29.00 -0.46 -4.34
C TRP A 70 -28.43 0.15 -3.06
N VAL A 71 -27.84 -0.71 -2.22
CA VAL A 71 -27.20 -0.31 -0.96
C VAL A 71 -25.99 -1.20 -0.70
N LYS A 72 -24.97 -0.61 -0.08
CA LYS A 72 -23.80 -1.29 0.48
C LYS A 72 -23.82 -1.25 2.00
N PHE A 73 -23.43 -2.35 2.63
CA PHE A 73 -23.17 -2.41 4.08
C PHE A 73 -22.25 -3.57 4.41
N LEU A 74 -21.48 -3.43 5.49
CA LEU A 74 -20.65 -4.51 6.03
C LEU A 74 -21.54 -5.46 6.85
N CYS A 75 -21.50 -6.76 6.55
CA CYS A 75 -22.37 -7.76 7.18
C CYS A 75 -21.68 -8.62 8.25
N ALA A 76 -20.39 -8.40 8.53
CA ALA A 76 -19.60 -9.20 9.48
C ALA A 76 -19.73 -10.73 9.27
N GLY A 77 -19.81 -11.17 8.01
CA GLY A 77 -20.02 -12.58 7.65
C GLY A 77 -21.41 -13.16 7.97
N ALA A 78 -22.35 -12.36 8.49
CA ALA A 78 -23.65 -12.81 8.98
C ALA A 78 -24.73 -12.99 7.88
N LEU A 79 -24.48 -12.50 6.66
CA LEU A 79 -25.31 -12.76 5.48
C LEU A 79 -24.63 -13.88 4.67
N LYS A 80 -25.38 -14.91 4.25
CA LYS A 80 -24.83 -16.00 3.45
C LYS A 80 -24.40 -15.49 2.08
N LYS A 81 -23.30 -16.06 1.55
CA LYS A 81 -22.71 -15.68 0.24
C LYS A 81 -23.63 -15.95 -0.95
N ASP A 82 -24.57 -16.87 -0.82
CA ASP A 82 -25.60 -17.16 -1.83
C ASP A 82 -26.83 -16.22 -1.75
N GLY A 83 -26.92 -15.39 -0.71
CA GLY A 83 -28.06 -14.51 -0.45
C GLY A 83 -29.34 -15.26 -0.09
N SER A 84 -29.27 -16.54 0.29
CA SER A 84 -30.47 -17.33 0.58
C SER A 84 -31.25 -16.78 1.79
N ASP A 85 -30.53 -16.20 2.75
CA ASP A 85 -31.05 -15.46 3.89
C ASP A 85 -31.04 -13.94 3.69
N LEU A 86 -31.28 -13.44 2.47
CA LEU A 86 -31.57 -12.03 2.22
C LEU A 86 -33.08 -11.79 2.10
N ARG A 87 -33.64 -10.83 2.84
CA ARG A 87 -34.99 -10.30 2.59
C ARG A 87 -35.02 -8.78 2.73
N VAL A 88 -35.85 -8.11 1.95
CA VAL A 88 -36.09 -6.66 2.06
C VAL A 88 -37.59 -6.40 2.18
N THR A 89 -37.97 -5.48 3.07
CA THR A 89 -39.35 -5.00 3.24
C THR A 89 -39.39 -3.48 3.20
N THR A 90 -40.56 -2.94 2.84
CA THR A 90 -40.96 -1.55 3.15
C THR A 90 -40.99 -1.30 4.67
N SER A 91 -41.15 -0.02 5.07
CA SER A 91 -41.33 0.38 6.48
C SER A 91 -42.46 -0.39 7.18
N ARG A 92 -43.58 -0.60 6.47
CA ARG A 92 -44.78 -1.32 6.93
C ARG A 92 -44.66 -2.85 6.89
N GLY A 93 -43.48 -3.39 6.56
CA GLY A 93 -43.25 -4.83 6.51
C GLY A 93 -43.84 -5.54 5.28
N ARG A 94 -44.27 -4.83 4.22
CA ARG A 94 -44.56 -5.49 2.94
C ARG A 94 -43.23 -5.90 2.28
N PRO A 95 -42.98 -7.19 1.98
CA PRO A 95 -41.76 -7.61 1.30
C PRO A 95 -41.71 -7.08 -0.14
N VAL A 96 -40.49 -6.89 -0.65
CA VAL A 96 -40.22 -6.44 -2.02
C VAL A 96 -39.21 -7.38 -2.68
N LYS A 97 -39.15 -7.41 -4.02
CA LYS A 97 -38.11 -8.19 -4.71
C LYS A 97 -36.72 -7.65 -4.35
N CYS A 98 -35.75 -8.55 -4.18
CA CYS A 98 -34.37 -8.18 -3.92
C CYS A 98 -33.40 -9.24 -4.41
N ALA A 99 -32.15 -8.86 -4.64
CA ALA A 99 -31.07 -9.77 -4.99
C ALA A 99 -29.75 -9.30 -4.37
N LEU A 100 -28.95 -10.25 -3.89
CA LEU A 100 -27.55 -10.04 -3.55
C LEU A 100 -26.74 -10.00 -4.84
N LYS A 101 -26.09 -8.88 -5.16
CA LYS A 101 -25.16 -8.77 -6.31
C LYS A 101 -23.76 -9.27 -5.97
N GLY A 102 -23.50 -9.52 -4.68
CA GLY A 102 -22.33 -10.23 -4.18
C GLY A 102 -21.90 -9.70 -2.82
N ILE A 103 -21.04 -10.47 -2.15
CA ILE A 103 -20.28 -10.02 -0.99
C ILE A 103 -18.84 -9.79 -1.48
N GLY A 104 -18.30 -8.60 -1.22
CA GLY A 104 -16.93 -8.21 -1.55
C GLY A 104 -15.91 -8.68 -0.50
N PRO A 105 -14.61 -8.42 -0.71
CA PRO A 105 -13.67 -8.42 0.39
C PRO A 105 -14.15 -7.38 1.42
N GLY A 106 -13.97 -7.70 2.69
CA GLY A 106 -14.51 -6.87 3.77
C GLY A 106 -15.82 -7.37 4.40
N ASP A 107 -16.45 -8.39 3.80
CA ASP A 107 -17.84 -8.77 4.05
C ASP A 107 -18.83 -7.63 3.72
N GLU A 108 -18.47 -6.77 2.74
CA GLU A 108 -19.37 -5.76 2.19
C GLU A 108 -20.40 -6.42 1.26
N ALA A 109 -21.67 -6.42 1.67
CA ALA A 109 -22.78 -6.88 0.86
C ALA A 109 -23.28 -5.75 -0.06
N LEU A 110 -23.38 -6.03 -1.37
CA LEU A 110 -24.07 -5.17 -2.33
C LEU A 110 -25.46 -5.76 -2.63
N VAL A 111 -26.51 -5.12 -2.12
CA VAL A 111 -27.91 -5.54 -2.30
C VAL A 111 -28.61 -4.61 -3.29
N VAL A 112 -29.42 -5.18 -4.19
CA VAL A 112 -30.41 -4.45 -4.99
C VAL A 112 -31.82 -4.85 -4.54
N PHE A 113 -32.77 -3.91 -4.51
CA PHE A 113 -34.16 -4.16 -4.13
C PHE A 113 -35.16 -3.27 -4.89
N GLU A 114 -36.40 -3.74 -5.01
CA GLU A 114 -37.51 -3.08 -5.70
C GLU A 114 -38.05 -1.91 -4.85
N VAL A 115 -38.32 -0.79 -5.52
CA VAL A 115 -38.75 0.46 -4.87
C VAL A 115 -40.24 0.67 -5.09
N ASP A 116 -40.96 0.96 -4.01
CA ASP A 116 -42.27 1.58 -4.04
C ASP A 116 -42.12 3.11 -4.17
N LYS A 117 -42.93 3.74 -5.02
CA LYS A 117 -42.88 5.19 -5.22
C LYS A 117 -43.28 5.98 -3.97
N ALA A 118 -44.08 5.38 -3.08
CA ALA A 118 -44.59 6.03 -1.86
C ALA A 118 -43.72 5.79 -0.60
N GLU A 119 -42.62 5.04 -0.71
CA GLU A 119 -41.78 4.65 0.44
C GLU A 119 -40.31 5.04 0.21
N ASP A 120 -39.71 5.70 1.21
CA ASP A 120 -38.28 5.99 1.27
C ASP A 120 -37.52 5.14 2.30
N GLU A 121 -38.23 4.39 3.14
CA GLU A 121 -37.66 3.60 4.22
C GLU A 121 -37.90 2.10 4.04
N TYR A 122 -36.84 1.33 4.19
CA TYR A 122 -36.82 -0.12 4.00
C TYR A 122 -36.07 -0.79 5.15
N TYR A 123 -36.34 -2.09 5.34
CA TYR A 123 -35.60 -2.93 6.26
C TYR A 123 -35.03 -4.14 5.51
N ILE A 124 -33.73 -4.37 5.66
CA ILE A 124 -33.04 -5.57 5.17
C ILE A 124 -32.87 -6.54 6.35
N TYR A 125 -33.23 -7.80 6.16
CA TYR A 125 -33.14 -8.87 7.16
C TYR A 125 -32.18 -9.97 6.70
N TYR A 126 -31.39 -10.51 7.63
CA TYR A 126 -30.43 -11.60 7.41
C TYR A 126 -30.04 -12.32 8.71
N GLY A 127 -29.18 -13.32 8.63
CA GLY A 127 -28.80 -14.19 9.74
C GLY A 127 -29.86 -15.26 10.02
N ASN A 128 -30.47 -15.82 8.97
CA ASN A 128 -31.44 -16.92 9.08
C ASN A 128 -30.86 -18.20 8.46
N PRO A 129 -30.34 -19.15 9.26
CA PRO A 129 -29.68 -20.34 8.74
C PRO A 129 -30.63 -21.24 7.92
N SER A 130 -31.93 -21.25 8.23
CA SER A 130 -32.95 -22.08 7.58
C SER A 130 -33.65 -21.41 6.40
N ALA A 131 -33.33 -20.15 6.08
CA ALA A 131 -33.94 -19.45 4.94
C ALA A 131 -33.51 -20.05 3.59
N LYS A 132 -34.49 -20.21 2.69
CA LYS A 132 -34.31 -20.61 1.28
C LYS A 132 -34.13 -19.39 0.38
N ALA A 133 -33.41 -19.55 -0.73
CA ALA A 133 -33.22 -18.50 -1.72
C ALA A 133 -34.53 -17.95 -2.31
N LEU A 134 -34.51 -16.66 -2.65
CA LEU A 134 -35.57 -16.03 -3.45
C LEU A 134 -35.39 -16.37 -4.94
N PRO A 135 -36.45 -16.30 -5.75
CA PRO A 135 -36.33 -16.33 -7.20
C PRO A 135 -35.36 -15.26 -7.72
N PRO A 136 -34.52 -15.55 -8.74
CA PRO A 136 -33.61 -14.57 -9.31
C PRO A 136 -34.34 -13.32 -9.81
N TRP A 137 -33.76 -12.14 -9.53
CA TRP A 137 -34.33 -10.86 -9.95
C TRP A 137 -33.24 -9.88 -10.42
N ASP A 138 -33.51 -9.20 -11.53
CA ASP A 138 -32.65 -8.15 -12.09
C ASP A 138 -33.55 -6.99 -12.59
N PRO A 139 -33.39 -5.74 -12.11
CA PRO A 139 -34.34 -4.65 -12.35
C PRO A 139 -34.30 -4.04 -13.77
N LYS A 140 -33.76 -4.76 -14.76
CA LYS A 140 -33.46 -4.30 -16.13
C LYS A 140 -32.75 -2.93 -16.20
N ARG A 141 -31.93 -2.61 -15.20
CA ARG A 141 -31.26 -1.30 -14.99
C ARG A 141 -29.93 -1.44 -14.26
N GLY A 142 -29.13 -0.39 -14.34
CA GLY A 142 -27.82 -0.26 -13.74
C GLY A 142 -26.72 -0.94 -14.56
N LEU A 143 -25.51 -0.40 -14.45
CA LEU A 143 -24.28 -0.98 -14.98
C LEU A 143 -23.38 -1.35 -13.79
N LEU A 144 -23.33 -2.64 -13.45
CA LEU A 144 -22.52 -3.14 -12.33
C LEU A 144 -21.09 -3.39 -12.81
N LEU A 145 -20.12 -2.70 -12.21
CA LEU A 145 -18.71 -3.06 -12.30
C LEU A 145 -18.36 -4.04 -11.17
N GLU A 146 -17.66 -5.11 -11.53
CA GLU A 146 -16.93 -5.99 -10.63
C GLU A 146 -15.45 -5.99 -11.07
N THR A 147 -14.51 -5.76 -10.15
CA THR A 147 -13.07 -5.94 -10.45
C THR A 147 -12.51 -7.13 -9.68
N ARG A 148 -11.52 -7.83 -10.27
CA ARG A 148 -10.89 -9.02 -9.69
C ARG A 148 -9.38 -9.02 -9.88
N LYS A 149 -8.66 -9.75 -9.03
CA LYS A 149 -7.25 -10.08 -9.29
C LYS A 149 -7.18 -10.90 -10.57
N ARG A 150 -6.29 -10.48 -11.47
CA ARG A 150 -6.08 -11.12 -12.76
C ARG A 150 -5.54 -12.55 -12.60
N GLY A 151 -6.16 -13.50 -13.30
CA GLY A 151 -5.65 -14.86 -13.47
C GLY A 151 -4.52 -14.95 -14.53
N PRO A 152 -3.66 -15.98 -14.48
CA PRO A 152 -2.54 -16.11 -15.41
C PRO A 152 -3.01 -16.44 -16.84
N GLY A 153 -2.42 -15.74 -17.82
CA GLY A 153 -2.66 -15.94 -19.25
C GLY A 153 -2.52 -14.65 -20.06
N ASN A 154 -2.44 -14.81 -21.38
CA ASN A 154 -2.43 -13.71 -22.36
C ASN A 154 -3.81 -13.61 -23.06
N PRO A 155 -4.54 -12.49 -22.99
CA PRO A 155 -5.90 -12.33 -23.53
C PRO A 155 -5.94 -12.10 -25.05
N VAL A 156 -5.28 -12.95 -25.84
CA VAL A 156 -5.22 -12.85 -27.32
C VAL A 156 -6.53 -13.15 -28.05
N SER A 157 -7.56 -13.62 -27.35
CA SER A 157 -8.91 -13.87 -27.88
C SER A 157 -9.92 -13.95 -26.74
N TRP A 158 -11.22 -13.92 -27.07
CA TRP A 158 -12.27 -14.11 -26.07
C TRP A 158 -12.14 -15.45 -25.33
N ALA A 159 -11.83 -16.55 -26.03
CA ALA A 159 -11.60 -17.85 -25.40
C ALA A 159 -10.38 -17.85 -24.45
N ALA A 160 -9.34 -17.07 -24.75
CA ALA A 160 -8.23 -16.87 -23.83
C ALA A 160 -8.64 -16.03 -22.61
N MET A 161 -9.42 -14.96 -22.82
CA MET A 161 -9.98 -14.13 -21.75
C MET A 161 -10.91 -14.92 -20.82
N GLN A 162 -11.77 -15.81 -21.34
CA GLN A 162 -12.60 -16.70 -20.53
C GLN A 162 -11.77 -17.58 -19.58
N ARG A 163 -10.65 -18.15 -20.06
CA ARG A 163 -9.74 -18.95 -19.21
C ARG A 163 -9.05 -18.11 -18.14
N ILE A 164 -8.74 -16.85 -18.43
CA ILE A 164 -8.22 -15.90 -17.43
C ILE A 164 -9.31 -15.58 -16.40
N LEU A 165 -10.54 -15.29 -16.83
CA LEU A 165 -11.68 -14.97 -15.95
C LEU A 165 -12.06 -16.13 -15.02
N GLN A 166 -11.98 -17.38 -15.49
CA GLN A 166 -12.16 -18.58 -14.67
C GLN A 166 -11.12 -18.68 -13.53
N LYS A 167 -9.87 -18.30 -13.81
CA LYS A 167 -8.78 -18.26 -12.81
C LYS A 167 -8.76 -16.98 -11.97
N SER A 168 -9.50 -15.95 -12.38
CA SER A 168 -9.65 -14.68 -11.67
C SER A 168 -10.73 -14.82 -10.59
N THR A 169 -10.40 -15.51 -9.49
CA THR A 169 -11.36 -15.88 -8.42
C THR A 169 -11.45 -14.85 -7.30
N TYR A 170 -10.36 -14.14 -6.99
CA TYR A 170 -10.34 -13.11 -5.95
C TYR A 170 -10.98 -11.82 -6.45
N VAL A 171 -12.13 -11.45 -5.87
CA VAL A 171 -12.84 -10.21 -6.19
C VAL A 171 -12.26 -9.07 -5.36
N TYR A 172 -11.94 -7.95 -6.01
CA TYR A 172 -11.53 -6.70 -5.37
C TYR A 172 -12.74 -5.89 -4.90
N GLY A 173 -13.81 -5.84 -5.68
CA GLY A 173 -15.05 -5.22 -5.23
C GLY A 173 -16.09 -5.09 -6.33
N ARG A 174 -17.22 -4.50 -5.94
CA ARG A 174 -18.40 -4.30 -6.81
C ARG A 174 -19.01 -2.92 -6.59
N GLY A 175 -19.61 -2.35 -7.62
CA GLY A 175 -20.41 -1.13 -7.50
C GLY A 175 -21.01 -0.69 -8.82
N TYR A 176 -22.13 0.02 -8.76
CA TYR A 176 -22.78 0.57 -9.95
C TYR A 176 -22.00 1.77 -10.50
N ARG A 177 -21.81 1.81 -11.81
CA ARG A 177 -21.14 2.89 -12.56
C ARG A 177 -22.13 3.59 -13.49
N PRO A 178 -21.93 4.89 -13.79
CA PRO A 178 -22.78 5.60 -14.75
C PRO A 178 -22.42 5.31 -16.22
N LYS A 179 -21.24 4.72 -16.49
CA LYS A 179 -20.72 4.38 -17.82
C LYS A 179 -19.48 3.49 -17.72
N ILE A 180 -19.00 3.00 -18.86
CA ILE A 180 -17.71 2.31 -19.03
C ILE A 180 -16.67 3.38 -19.40
N PHE A 181 -16.04 3.97 -18.37
CA PHE A 181 -15.00 5.00 -18.48
C PHE A 181 -14.22 5.05 -17.16
N ASP A 182 -13.25 4.14 -17.00
CA ASP A 182 -12.37 4.08 -15.82
C ASP A 182 -10.90 4.24 -16.25
N GLY A 183 -10.14 5.02 -15.48
CA GLY A 183 -8.68 5.20 -15.62
C GLY A 183 -7.86 4.62 -14.46
N TYR A 184 -8.49 3.82 -13.60
CA TYR A 184 -7.89 3.16 -12.43
C TYR A 184 -8.85 2.07 -11.91
N ASN A 185 -8.37 1.17 -11.04
CA ASN A 185 -9.24 0.21 -10.36
C ASN A 185 -9.87 0.86 -9.11
N PRO A 186 -11.19 1.07 -9.05
CA PRO A 186 -11.80 1.77 -7.93
C PRO A 186 -12.01 0.89 -6.68
N PHE A 187 -11.64 -0.40 -6.73
CA PHE A 187 -11.81 -1.34 -5.64
C PHE A 187 -10.51 -2.09 -5.27
N GLY A 188 -9.36 -1.74 -5.85
CA GLY A 188 -8.13 -2.50 -5.66
C GLY A 188 -6.92 -1.87 -6.37
N PRO A 189 -5.80 -2.61 -6.51
CA PRO A 189 -4.65 -2.17 -7.27
C PRO A 189 -5.01 -1.87 -8.73
N SER A 190 -4.42 -0.82 -9.30
CA SER A 190 -4.65 -0.40 -10.69
C SER A 190 -3.76 -1.10 -11.71
N VAL A 191 -3.14 -2.21 -11.31
CA VAL A 191 -2.32 -3.14 -12.13
C VAL A 191 -2.76 -4.57 -11.85
N ASP A 192 -2.55 -5.48 -12.81
CA ASP A 192 -2.87 -6.91 -12.76
C ASP A 192 -4.28 -7.22 -12.22
N TYR A 193 -5.28 -6.58 -12.85
CA TYR A 193 -6.69 -6.78 -12.54
C TYR A 193 -7.54 -6.99 -13.80
N VAL A 194 -8.75 -7.50 -13.60
CA VAL A 194 -9.78 -7.56 -14.65
C VAL A 194 -11.00 -6.77 -14.23
N SER A 195 -11.55 -5.99 -15.16
CA SER A 195 -12.81 -5.27 -15.05
C SER A 195 -13.91 -6.06 -15.74
N ILE A 196 -15.03 -6.26 -15.04
CA ILE A 196 -16.20 -6.97 -15.54
C ILE A 196 -17.41 -6.06 -15.33
N TYR A 197 -17.82 -5.39 -16.38
CA TYR A 197 -19.05 -4.62 -16.42
C TYR A 197 -20.19 -5.50 -16.91
N ARG A 198 -21.33 -5.50 -16.20
CA ARG A 198 -22.57 -6.15 -16.63
C ARG A 198 -23.77 -5.28 -16.29
N GLY A 199 -24.67 -5.08 -17.23
CA GLY A 199 -25.81 -4.21 -17.01
C GLY A 199 -26.74 -4.07 -18.19
N TRP A 200 -27.40 -2.92 -18.26
CA TRP A 200 -28.41 -2.61 -19.25
C TRP A 200 -28.08 -1.31 -19.97
N LEU A 201 -28.19 -1.35 -21.30
CA LEU A 201 -27.99 -0.22 -22.21
C LEU A 201 -29.34 0.16 -22.81
N LEU A 202 -29.68 1.45 -22.79
CA LEU A 202 -30.86 1.99 -23.45
C LEU A 202 -30.52 2.39 -24.89
N ALA A 203 -31.07 1.67 -25.88
CA ALA A 203 -31.12 2.11 -27.27
C ALA A 203 -32.34 3.03 -27.46
N PRO A 204 -32.18 4.35 -27.70
CA PRO A 204 -33.31 5.28 -27.82
C PRO A 204 -34.13 5.11 -29.11
N VAL A 205 -33.52 4.52 -30.16
CA VAL A 205 -34.11 4.31 -31.49
C VAL A 205 -33.73 2.92 -32.01
N SER A 206 -34.58 2.31 -32.82
CA SER A 206 -34.22 1.08 -33.53
C SER A 206 -33.25 1.39 -34.68
N GLY A 207 -32.32 0.48 -34.98
CA GLY A 207 -31.45 0.56 -36.16
C GLY A 207 -30.06 -0.01 -35.95
N ARG A 208 -29.17 0.23 -36.92
CA ARG A 208 -27.76 -0.20 -36.87
C ARG A 208 -26.92 0.75 -36.03
N TYR A 209 -26.44 0.27 -34.88
CA TYR A 209 -25.44 0.92 -34.04
C TYR A 209 -24.04 0.45 -34.42
N THR A 210 -23.05 1.33 -34.27
CA THR A 210 -21.63 0.96 -34.25
C THR A 210 -21.13 1.12 -32.82
N PHE A 211 -20.48 0.10 -32.25
CA PHE A 211 -19.81 0.19 -30.95
C PHE A 211 -18.29 0.15 -31.14
N CYS A 212 -17.54 0.80 -30.25
CA CYS A 212 -16.09 0.70 -30.22
C CYS A 212 -15.54 0.54 -28.81
N THR A 213 -14.30 0.08 -28.73
CA THR A 213 -13.52 0.03 -27.48
C THR A 213 -12.20 0.78 -27.62
N ALA A 214 -11.76 1.43 -26.55
CA ALA A 214 -10.41 1.90 -26.36
C ALA A 214 -9.96 1.52 -24.93
N SER A 215 -8.88 0.76 -24.82
CA SER A 215 -8.38 0.31 -23.52
C SER A 215 -6.86 0.15 -23.55
N ASP A 216 -6.25 0.32 -22.39
CA ASP A 216 -4.93 -0.23 -22.12
C ASP A 216 -5.10 -1.74 -21.90
N ASP A 217 -4.36 -2.57 -22.63
CA ASP A 217 -4.55 -4.02 -22.70
C ASP A 217 -6.00 -4.48 -23.07
N ALA A 218 -6.23 -5.80 -23.09
CA ALA A 218 -7.35 -6.38 -23.82
C ALA A 218 -8.75 -5.97 -23.35
N SER A 219 -9.64 -5.75 -24.31
CA SER A 219 -11.08 -5.51 -24.06
C SER A 219 -12.02 -6.24 -25.03
N PHE A 220 -13.22 -6.59 -24.55
CA PHE A 220 -14.28 -7.31 -25.28
C PHE A 220 -15.65 -6.78 -24.86
N MET A 221 -16.51 -6.45 -25.84
CA MET A 221 -17.85 -5.90 -25.60
C MET A 221 -18.94 -6.75 -26.23
N PHE A 222 -19.94 -7.10 -25.42
CA PHE A 222 -21.09 -7.89 -25.82
C PHE A 222 -22.39 -7.10 -25.68
N ILE A 223 -23.28 -7.23 -26.66
CA ILE A 223 -24.66 -6.73 -26.61
C ILE A 223 -25.59 -7.92 -26.88
N ASP A 224 -26.54 -8.16 -25.98
CA ASP A 224 -27.44 -9.33 -25.98
C ASP A 224 -26.72 -10.68 -26.20
N GLY A 225 -25.56 -10.84 -25.56
CA GLY A 225 -24.72 -12.04 -25.66
C GLY A 225 -23.91 -12.17 -26.95
N LYS A 226 -24.05 -11.26 -27.92
CA LYS A 226 -23.26 -11.24 -29.16
C LYS A 226 -22.02 -10.36 -28.96
N LEU A 227 -20.84 -10.86 -29.31
CA LEU A 227 -19.60 -10.08 -29.32
C LEU A 227 -19.69 -9.04 -30.44
N VAL A 228 -19.65 -7.74 -30.09
CA VAL A 228 -19.81 -6.64 -31.06
C VAL A 228 -18.48 -6.00 -31.42
N CYS A 229 -17.60 -5.77 -30.46
CA CYS A 229 -16.24 -5.29 -30.71
C CYS A 229 -15.25 -5.85 -29.68
N GLN A 230 -13.98 -5.93 -30.08
CA GLN A 230 -12.88 -6.40 -29.23
C GLN A 230 -11.57 -5.75 -29.64
N TRP A 231 -10.65 -5.66 -28.69
CA TRP A 231 -9.24 -5.35 -28.93
C TRP A 231 -8.40 -6.27 -28.05
N PRO A 232 -7.97 -7.45 -28.56
CA PRO A 232 -7.28 -8.46 -27.77
C PRO A 232 -5.76 -8.23 -27.66
N GLY A 233 -5.11 -8.95 -26.75
CA GLY A 233 -3.66 -8.90 -26.51
C GLY A 233 -3.23 -7.78 -25.56
N TYR A 234 -1.92 -7.48 -25.55
CA TYR A 234 -1.35 -6.36 -24.79
C TYR A 234 -1.08 -5.18 -25.71
N HIS A 235 -1.42 -3.96 -25.26
CA HIS A 235 -1.31 -2.75 -26.07
C HIS A 235 -1.58 -1.49 -25.24
N GLY A 236 -1.05 -0.35 -25.68
CA GLY A 236 -1.31 0.94 -25.03
C GLY A 236 -2.64 1.57 -25.46
N ALA A 237 -3.34 2.22 -24.53
CA ALA A 237 -4.68 2.81 -24.73
C ALA A 237 -4.86 3.72 -25.97
N GLY A 238 -3.79 4.38 -26.44
CA GLY A 238 -3.86 5.40 -27.49
C GLY A 238 -4.35 4.92 -28.86
N ALA A 239 -4.12 3.66 -29.24
CA ALA A 239 -4.39 3.19 -30.61
C ALA A 239 -5.86 2.84 -30.90
N GLY A 240 -6.73 2.79 -29.87
CA GLY A 240 -8.18 2.56 -30.01
C GLY A 240 -9.02 3.84 -29.98
N LEU A 241 -8.40 4.98 -29.69
CA LEU A 241 -9.02 6.29 -29.86
C LEU A 241 -9.55 6.45 -31.30
N TRP A 242 -10.61 7.23 -31.47
CA TRP A 242 -11.32 7.44 -32.75
C TRP A 242 -12.06 6.21 -33.30
N GLY A 243 -12.21 5.14 -32.51
CA GLY A 243 -13.12 4.03 -32.83
C GLY A 243 -12.56 2.98 -33.78
N ARG A 244 -11.23 2.87 -33.89
CA ARG A 244 -10.53 1.89 -34.73
C ARG A 244 -10.95 0.44 -34.48
N PHE A 245 -11.18 0.07 -33.21
CA PHE A 245 -11.64 -1.26 -32.81
C PHE A 245 -13.16 -1.22 -32.59
N SER A 246 -13.90 -1.36 -33.69
CA SER A 246 -15.36 -1.24 -33.72
C SER A 246 -16.05 -2.37 -34.47
N GLY A 247 -17.37 -2.46 -34.27
CA GLY A 247 -18.25 -3.39 -34.97
C GLY A 247 -19.71 -2.96 -34.84
N THR A 248 -20.59 -3.53 -35.67
CA THR A 248 -21.99 -3.07 -35.77
C THR A 248 -23.00 -4.13 -35.35
N ILE A 249 -24.08 -3.70 -34.71
CA ILE A 249 -25.23 -4.53 -34.37
C ILE A 249 -26.53 -3.77 -34.64
N VAL A 250 -27.57 -4.48 -35.08
CA VAL A 250 -28.93 -3.91 -35.17
C VAL A 250 -29.62 -4.12 -33.84
N LEU A 251 -30.13 -3.04 -33.25
CA LEU A 251 -30.88 -3.03 -32.00
C LEU A 251 -32.30 -2.52 -32.25
N GLU A 252 -33.23 -2.94 -31.40
CA GLU A 252 -34.56 -2.34 -31.30
C GLU A 252 -34.52 -1.14 -30.34
N LYS A 253 -35.58 -0.32 -30.32
CA LYS A 253 -35.73 0.70 -29.28
C LYS A 253 -36.07 0.02 -27.95
N GLY A 254 -35.14 0.03 -26.99
CA GLY A 254 -35.38 -0.62 -25.70
C GLY A 254 -34.14 -0.81 -24.83
N MET A 255 -34.29 -1.69 -23.83
CA MET A 255 -33.21 -2.08 -22.91
C MET A 255 -32.54 -3.35 -23.42
N HIS A 256 -31.27 -3.23 -23.78
CA HIS A 256 -30.41 -4.34 -24.23
C HIS A 256 -29.44 -4.73 -23.12
N ARG A 257 -29.06 -6.01 -23.07
CA ARG A 257 -28.06 -6.50 -22.12
C ARG A 257 -26.68 -6.08 -22.63
N ILE A 258 -25.87 -5.47 -21.78
CA ILE A 258 -24.47 -5.14 -22.10
C ILE A 258 -23.52 -5.84 -21.13
N GLU A 259 -22.45 -6.41 -21.67
CA GLU A 259 -21.30 -6.86 -20.90
C GLU A 259 -20.01 -6.30 -21.52
N TYR A 260 -19.11 -5.80 -20.69
CA TYR A 260 -17.81 -5.31 -21.15
C TYR A 260 -16.72 -5.84 -20.22
N TYR A 261 -15.76 -6.50 -20.83
CA TYR A 261 -14.63 -7.14 -20.17
C TYR A 261 -13.37 -6.37 -20.54
N HIS A 262 -12.56 -6.04 -19.55
CA HIS A 262 -11.25 -5.44 -19.73
C HIS A 262 -10.25 -6.12 -18.80
N LEU A 263 -9.01 -6.26 -19.27
CA LEU A 263 -7.89 -6.77 -18.51
C LEU A 263 -6.80 -5.71 -18.49
N GLN A 264 -6.32 -5.35 -17.31
CA GLN A 264 -5.12 -4.55 -17.14
C GLN A 264 -3.94 -5.45 -16.78
N GLY A 265 -2.84 -5.31 -17.51
CA GLY A 265 -1.54 -5.82 -17.12
C GLY A 265 -0.78 -4.82 -16.26
N LYS A 266 0.28 -4.23 -16.82
CA LYS A 266 1.16 -3.29 -16.13
C LYS A 266 0.72 -1.85 -16.37
N ASP A 267 1.44 -0.89 -15.80
CA ASP A 267 1.35 0.53 -16.12
C ASP A 267 -0.06 1.16 -15.93
N ALA A 268 -0.39 2.21 -16.68
CA ALA A 268 -1.52 3.09 -16.41
C ALA A 268 -2.82 2.62 -17.09
N SER A 269 -3.77 2.16 -16.28
CA SER A 269 -5.03 1.61 -16.78
C SER A 269 -5.94 2.64 -17.45
N ALA A 270 -6.59 2.22 -18.54
CA ALA A 270 -7.72 2.91 -19.13
C ALA A 270 -8.69 1.90 -19.78
N CYS A 271 -10.01 2.12 -19.65
CA CYS A 271 -11.00 1.39 -20.44
C CYS A 271 -12.23 2.26 -20.74
N VAL A 272 -12.66 2.23 -22.01
CA VAL A 272 -13.66 3.15 -22.57
C VAL A 272 -14.55 2.45 -23.59
N ALA A 273 -15.88 2.59 -23.43
CA ALA A 273 -16.85 2.19 -24.45
C ALA A 273 -17.39 3.40 -25.23
N GLY A 274 -17.39 3.29 -26.55
CA GLY A 274 -18.00 4.26 -27.47
C GLY A 274 -19.12 3.67 -28.30
N TRP A 275 -20.02 4.51 -28.81
CA TRP A 275 -21.01 4.16 -29.82
C TRP A 275 -21.25 5.27 -30.86
N LYS A 276 -21.85 4.88 -31.98
CA LYS A 276 -22.48 5.75 -32.96
C LYS A 276 -23.90 5.23 -33.18
N GLN A 277 -24.88 6.13 -33.07
CA GLN A 277 -26.29 5.80 -33.20
C GLN A 277 -26.75 5.76 -34.67
N PRO A 278 -27.86 5.07 -34.98
CA PRO A 278 -28.57 5.24 -36.25
C PRO A 278 -28.88 6.72 -36.50
N GLY A 279 -28.58 7.23 -37.71
CA GLY A 279 -28.86 8.62 -38.08
C GLY A 279 -27.95 9.69 -37.46
N GLN A 280 -26.92 9.32 -36.68
CA GLN A 280 -26.00 10.30 -36.11
C GLN A 280 -25.10 10.94 -37.19
N GLU A 281 -25.28 12.24 -37.44
CA GLU A 281 -24.60 13.00 -38.51
C GLU A 281 -23.07 13.02 -38.39
N LYS A 282 -22.55 13.12 -37.15
CA LYS A 282 -21.09 13.09 -36.92
C LYS A 282 -20.53 11.77 -37.46
N LYS A 283 -19.45 11.85 -38.25
CA LYS A 283 -18.81 10.67 -38.84
C LYS A 283 -18.28 9.72 -37.76
N ASP A 284 -17.73 10.26 -36.68
CA ASP A 284 -16.97 9.52 -35.67
C ASP A 284 -17.82 8.92 -34.53
N VAL A 285 -17.26 7.88 -33.92
CA VAL A 285 -17.80 7.23 -32.72
C VAL A 285 -17.57 8.12 -31.50
N SER A 286 -18.56 8.23 -30.61
CA SER A 286 -18.51 9.06 -29.38
C SER A 286 -18.61 8.19 -28.13
N LEU A 287 -18.20 8.70 -26.96
CA LEU A 287 -18.44 8.02 -25.67
C LEU A 287 -19.92 7.65 -25.52
N ILE A 288 -20.22 6.45 -25.00
CA ILE A 288 -21.59 6.11 -24.62
C ILE A 288 -22.00 7.04 -23.46
N PRO A 289 -23.04 7.87 -23.61
CA PRO A 289 -23.40 8.88 -22.62
C PRO A 289 -24.03 8.25 -21.38
N ASP A 290 -23.85 8.87 -20.21
CA ASP A 290 -24.36 8.38 -18.91
C ASP A 290 -25.86 8.09 -18.93
N TRP A 291 -26.65 8.80 -19.74
CA TRP A 291 -28.09 8.57 -19.85
C TRP A 291 -28.44 7.23 -20.52
N ALA A 292 -27.54 6.68 -21.34
CA ALA A 292 -27.73 5.38 -22.00
C ALA A 292 -27.51 4.20 -21.05
N PHE A 293 -27.07 4.43 -19.80
CA PHE A 293 -27.01 3.45 -18.72
C PHE A 293 -28.01 3.83 -17.60
N PRO A 294 -29.30 3.50 -17.74
CA PRO A 294 -30.32 3.89 -16.77
C PRO A 294 -30.00 3.40 -15.37
N GLY A 295 -29.82 4.34 -14.46
CA GLY A 295 -29.33 4.08 -13.11
C GLY A 295 -30.35 3.46 -12.19
N LEU A 296 -29.89 3.25 -10.96
CA LEU A 296 -30.66 2.78 -9.81
C LEU A 296 -30.59 3.85 -8.71
N ILE A 297 -31.58 3.85 -7.83
CA ILE A 297 -31.56 4.67 -6.61
C ILE A 297 -30.38 4.22 -5.72
N GLU A 298 -29.51 5.14 -5.30
CA GLU A 298 -28.60 4.85 -4.19
C GLU A 298 -29.35 4.99 -2.86
N ALA A 299 -29.15 4.04 -1.95
CA ALA A 299 -29.72 4.05 -0.63
C ALA A 299 -28.65 3.87 0.45
N LYS A 300 -28.89 4.45 1.62
CA LYS A 300 -27.97 4.47 2.76
C LYS A 300 -28.40 3.45 3.82
N ALA A 301 -27.52 2.53 4.18
CA ALA A 301 -27.73 1.65 5.32
C ALA A 301 -27.47 2.36 6.66
N HIS A 302 -28.29 2.03 7.66
CA HIS A 302 -28.08 2.37 9.06
C HIS A 302 -27.51 1.15 9.82
N GLY A 303 -27.19 1.40 11.10
CA GLY A 303 -26.62 0.42 12.01
C GLY A 303 -27.40 -0.89 12.11
N GLN A 304 -26.66 -2.00 12.24
CA GLN A 304 -27.21 -3.33 12.49
C GLN A 304 -27.99 -3.36 13.81
N GLU A 305 -29.23 -3.82 13.73
CA GLU A 305 -30.06 -4.18 14.86
C GLU A 305 -30.02 -5.71 15.02
N GLU A 306 -29.65 -6.19 16.20
CA GLU A 306 -29.70 -7.60 16.56
C GLU A 306 -30.96 -7.88 17.39
N ARG A 307 -31.66 -8.98 17.07
CA ARG A 307 -32.93 -9.31 17.72
C ARG A 307 -32.73 -9.52 19.21
N SER A 308 -33.59 -8.88 20.01
CA SER A 308 -33.56 -8.92 21.48
C SER A 308 -32.30 -8.35 22.15
N ALA A 309 -31.29 -7.90 21.40
CA ALA A 309 -30.10 -7.28 21.96
C ALA A 309 -30.44 -5.84 22.44
N PRO A 310 -30.11 -5.47 23.69
CA PRO A 310 -30.31 -4.11 24.18
C PRO A 310 -29.19 -3.14 23.75
N LEU A 311 -28.10 -3.69 23.21
CA LEU A 311 -26.90 -3.04 22.71
C LEU A 311 -26.41 -3.82 21.48
N SER A 312 -26.14 -3.15 20.36
CA SER A 312 -25.45 -3.71 19.21
C SER A 312 -24.29 -2.82 18.78
N ALA A 313 -23.17 -3.43 18.40
CA ALA A 313 -22.01 -2.76 17.82
C ALA A 313 -22.11 -2.82 16.28
N ASP A 314 -21.83 -1.69 15.62
CA ASP A 314 -21.73 -1.59 14.16
C ASP A 314 -20.99 -0.30 13.78
N PHE A 315 -20.42 -0.25 12.58
CA PHE A 315 -19.80 0.97 12.04
C PHE A 315 -19.77 0.99 10.52
N THR A 316 -19.48 2.17 9.97
CA THR A 316 -19.10 2.37 8.58
C THR A 316 -17.74 3.08 8.50
N CYS A 317 -17.05 2.89 7.38
CA CYS A 317 -15.73 3.45 7.10
C CYS A 317 -15.77 4.19 5.76
N ALA A 318 -15.13 5.35 5.69
CA ALA A 318 -14.99 6.12 4.45
C ALA A 318 -13.55 6.62 4.29
N VAL A 319 -12.92 6.27 3.16
CA VAL A 319 -11.61 6.80 2.76
C VAL A 319 -11.72 8.32 2.54
N ARG A 320 -10.79 9.09 3.11
CA ARG A 320 -10.79 10.56 3.12
C ARG A 320 -9.63 11.20 2.36
N ALA A 321 -8.50 10.48 2.26
CA ALA A 321 -7.32 10.88 1.52
C ALA A 321 -6.38 9.69 1.36
N ASP A 322 -5.48 9.82 0.38
CA ASP A 322 -4.33 8.96 0.16
C ASP A 322 -3.06 9.82 0.06
N LEU A 323 -1.91 9.22 0.36
CA LEU A 323 -0.60 9.85 0.32
C LEU A 323 0.42 8.80 -0.13
N GLN A 324 1.26 9.13 -1.11
CA GLN A 324 2.46 8.35 -1.45
C GLN A 324 3.68 9.09 -0.87
N LEU A 325 4.54 8.38 -0.13
CA LEU A 325 5.88 8.85 0.26
C LEU A 325 6.87 7.75 -0.11
N ASP A 326 7.80 8.07 -1.01
CA ASP A 326 8.76 7.12 -1.55
C ASP A 326 8.05 5.84 -2.02
N ASP A 327 8.42 4.67 -1.52
CA ASP A 327 7.80 3.39 -1.88
C ASP A 327 6.49 3.07 -1.12
N PHE A 328 6.07 3.92 -0.18
CA PHE A 328 4.96 3.65 0.74
C PHE A 328 3.67 4.42 0.39
N SER A 329 2.54 3.71 0.44
CA SER A 329 1.19 4.22 0.19
C SER A 329 0.35 4.21 1.47
N TYR A 330 0.01 5.39 1.97
CA TYR A 330 -0.78 5.61 3.18
C TYR A 330 -2.23 5.94 2.82
N GLN A 331 -3.19 5.42 3.57
CA GLN A 331 -4.61 5.72 3.35
C GLN A 331 -5.29 6.18 4.64
N MET A 332 -5.85 7.38 4.60
CA MET A 332 -6.61 7.97 5.69
C MET A 332 -8.08 7.57 5.58
N ALA A 333 -8.62 6.96 6.63
CA ALA A 333 -10.00 6.51 6.72
C ALA A 333 -10.69 7.11 7.94
N ALA A 334 -11.93 7.57 7.78
CA ALA A 334 -12.77 8.03 8.89
C ALA A 334 -13.80 6.96 9.25
N PHE A 335 -13.90 6.65 10.54
CA PHE A 335 -14.82 5.67 11.07
C PHE A 335 -16.01 6.36 11.71
N THR A 336 -17.22 5.89 11.41
CA THR A 336 -18.45 6.40 12.01
C THR A 336 -19.18 5.23 12.67
N PRO A 337 -19.34 5.23 14.00
CA PRO A 337 -20.08 4.19 14.66
C PRO A 337 -21.56 4.30 14.30
N LEU A 338 -22.18 3.14 14.16
CA LEU A 338 -23.61 2.96 13.94
C LEU A 338 -24.24 2.11 15.07
N ALA A 339 -23.50 1.95 16.17
CA ALA A 339 -23.92 1.21 17.35
C ALA A 339 -25.24 1.75 17.93
N ARG A 340 -26.06 0.86 18.48
CA ARG A 340 -27.37 1.19 19.06
C ARG A 340 -27.46 0.66 20.47
N ALA A 341 -27.85 1.52 21.40
CA ALA A 341 -27.96 1.19 22.82
C ALA A 341 -29.24 1.80 23.40
N ARG A 342 -30.10 1.00 24.03
CA ARG A 342 -31.34 1.52 24.67
C ARG A 342 -31.06 2.52 25.81
N SER A 343 -29.86 2.50 26.37
CA SER A 343 -29.41 3.36 27.47
C SER A 343 -28.28 4.32 27.08
N GLY A 344 -28.04 4.51 25.78
CA GLY A 344 -26.89 5.28 25.28
C GLY A 344 -25.55 4.54 25.41
N VAL A 345 -24.63 4.82 24.48
CA VAL A 345 -23.24 4.32 24.51
C VAL A 345 -22.41 5.24 25.41
N LYS A 346 -21.61 4.65 26.31
CA LYS A 346 -20.77 5.37 27.28
C LYS A 346 -19.30 5.43 26.86
N SER A 347 -18.79 4.39 26.20
CA SER A 347 -17.40 4.35 25.74
C SER A 347 -17.21 3.52 24.47
N TRP A 348 -16.15 3.85 23.74
CA TRP A 348 -15.75 3.27 22.46
C TRP A 348 -14.31 2.76 22.59
N ARG A 349 -14.01 1.60 22.00
CA ARG A 349 -12.64 1.13 21.77
C ARG A 349 -12.56 0.60 20.34
N TRP A 350 -11.61 1.15 19.59
CA TRP A 350 -11.26 0.73 18.25
C TRP A 350 -9.91 0.01 18.26
N ASP A 351 -9.84 -1.06 17.49
CA ASP A 351 -8.62 -1.78 17.16
C ASP A 351 -8.61 -1.90 15.64
N PHE A 352 -7.66 -1.24 14.95
CA PHE A 352 -7.68 -1.16 13.49
C PHE A 352 -7.07 -2.41 12.82
N GLY A 353 -6.49 -3.33 13.60
CA GLY A 353 -5.89 -4.56 13.08
C GLY A 353 -4.53 -4.38 12.40
N ASP A 354 -3.94 -3.19 12.47
CA ASP A 354 -2.59 -2.83 11.99
C ASP A 354 -1.67 -2.31 13.11
N GLY A 355 -2.03 -2.59 14.38
CA GLY A 355 -1.37 -2.04 15.57
C GLY A 355 -1.88 -0.66 16.00
N GLY A 356 -2.68 0.03 15.20
CA GLY A 356 -3.37 1.26 15.60
C GLY A 356 -4.60 1.00 16.48
N VAL A 357 -4.81 1.85 17.49
CA VAL A 357 -5.98 1.80 18.40
C VAL A 357 -6.58 3.19 18.62
N SER A 358 -7.84 3.27 19.03
CA SER A 358 -8.44 4.54 19.47
C SER A 358 -9.54 4.36 20.52
N ARG A 359 -9.84 5.42 21.27
CA ARG A 359 -10.97 5.52 22.22
C ARG A 359 -11.97 6.64 21.86
N GLU A 360 -11.75 7.32 20.73
CA GLU A 360 -12.66 8.35 20.23
C GLU A 360 -13.95 7.72 19.69
N GLU A 361 -15.06 8.47 19.69
CA GLU A 361 -16.30 8.00 19.05
C GLU A 361 -16.15 7.86 17.53
N LYS A 362 -15.54 8.86 16.88
CA LYS A 362 -15.45 8.98 15.42
C LYS A 362 -13.99 9.15 14.96
N PRO A 363 -13.12 8.16 15.17
CA PRO A 363 -11.70 8.31 14.89
C PRO A 363 -11.43 8.42 13.38
N VAL A 364 -10.33 9.11 13.07
CA VAL A 364 -9.67 9.06 11.78
C VAL A 364 -8.37 8.28 11.96
N HIS A 365 -8.19 7.22 11.18
CA HIS A 365 -7.01 6.36 11.20
C HIS A 365 -6.24 6.47 9.90
N VAL A 366 -4.93 6.22 9.96
CA VAL A 366 -4.06 6.09 8.77
C VAL A 366 -3.55 4.66 8.71
N PHE A 367 -3.97 3.93 7.69
CA PHE A 367 -3.35 2.66 7.35
C PHE A 367 -2.03 2.91 6.63
N LEU A 368 -0.97 2.28 7.12
CA LEU A 368 0.42 2.47 6.68
C LEU A 368 0.78 1.69 5.40
N SER A 369 -0.06 0.73 5.03
CA SER A 369 0.13 -0.14 3.88
C SER A 369 -1.21 -0.57 3.27
N PRO A 370 -1.27 -0.88 1.96
CA PRO A 370 -2.41 -1.54 1.33
C PRO A 370 -2.64 -2.95 1.90
N GLY A 371 -3.90 -3.34 2.14
CA GLY A 371 -4.22 -4.60 2.80
C GLY A 371 -5.71 -4.82 3.05
N VAL A 372 -6.04 -5.85 3.84
CA VAL A 372 -7.40 -6.07 4.37
C VAL A 372 -7.28 -6.24 5.87
N PHE A 373 -7.73 -5.24 6.62
CA PHE A 373 -7.49 -5.12 8.05
C PHE A 373 -8.75 -5.48 8.87
N PRO A 374 -8.66 -6.32 9.93
CA PRO A 374 -9.79 -6.70 10.76
C PRO A 374 -10.12 -5.62 11.80
N VAL A 375 -10.75 -4.53 11.36
CA VAL A 375 -11.12 -3.42 12.24
C VAL A 375 -12.24 -3.85 13.20
N THR A 376 -11.97 -3.74 14.49
CA THR A 376 -12.88 -4.11 15.57
C THR A 376 -13.35 -2.89 16.34
N LEU A 377 -14.67 -2.79 16.56
CA LEU A 377 -15.29 -1.80 17.43
C LEU A 377 -15.93 -2.50 18.63
N GLU A 378 -15.41 -2.22 19.83
CA GLU A 378 -16.06 -2.55 21.10
C GLU A 378 -16.77 -1.31 21.67
N VAL A 379 -18.02 -1.49 22.11
CA VAL A 379 -18.82 -0.45 22.77
C VAL A 379 -19.28 -0.92 24.15
N THR A 380 -19.30 -0.01 25.11
CA THR A 380 -19.92 -0.22 26.42
C THR A 380 -21.06 0.79 26.62
N ASP A 381 -22.23 0.35 27.07
CA ASP A 381 -23.37 1.23 27.35
C ASP A 381 -23.39 1.78 28.78
N ALA A 382 -24.32 2.70 29.06
CA ALA A 382 -24.47 3.30 30.40
C ALA A 382 -24.80 2.28 31.52
N LYS A 383 -25.22 1.05 31.19
CA LYS A 383 -25.47 -0.05 32.14
C LYS A 383 -24.29 -1.04 32.23
N GLY A 384 -23.15 -0.72 31.65
CA GLY A 384 -21.95 -1.56 31.67
C GLY A 384 -22.00 -2.77 30.74
N ARG A 385 -23.04 -2.90 29.89
CA ARG A 385 -23.13 -4.00 28.92
C ARG A 385 -22.17 -3.71 27.77
N LYS A 386 -21.56 -4.76 27.23
CA LYS A 386 -20.63 -4.69 26.11
C LYS A 386 -21.19 -5.34 24.85
N ALA A 387 -20.83 -4.80 23.69
CA ALA A 387 -20.98 -5.45 22.40
C ALA A 387 -19.73 -5.17 21.55
N SER A 388 -19.40 -6.08 20.65
CA SER A 388 -18.27 -5.94 19.74
C SER A 388 -18.64 -6.42 18.33
N VAL A 389 -18.00 -5.83 17.32
CA VAL A 389 -18.11 -6.21 15.92
C VAL A 389 -16.76 -6.04 15.24
N THR A 390 -16.40 -6.99 14.38
CA THR A 390 -15.22 -6.90 13.52
C THR A 390 -15.69 -6.86 12.07
N HIS A 391 -15.38 -5.78 11.36
CA HIS A 391 -15.52 -5.72 9.91
C HIS A 391 -14.14 -5.69 9.27
N ARG A 392 -14.00 -6.35 8.12
CA ARG A 392 -12.75 -6.31 7.36
C ARG A 392 -12.75 -5.04 6.50
N VAL A 393 -11.75 -4.18 6.64
CA VAL A 393 -11.63 -2.93 5.86
C VAL A 393 -10.54 -3.12 4.81
N GLN A 394 -10.90 -2.94 3.55
CA GLN A 394 -9.95 -3.01 2.44
C GLN A 394 -9.29 -1.66 2.22
N VAL A 395 -7.95 -1.65 2.24
CA VAL A 395 -7.11 -0.50 1.94
C VAL A 395 -6.41 -0.76 0.62
N ILE A 396 -6.57 0.14 -0.34
CA ILE A 396 -6.12 -0.06 -1.72
C ILE A 396 -4.86 0.75 -2.03
N TYR A 397 -4.02 0.19 -2.90
CA TYR A 397 -2.87 0.89 -3.47
C TYR A 397 -3.34 1.84 -4.59
N VAL A 398 -3.04 3.13 -4.46
CA VAL A 398 -3.44 4.17 -5.42
C VAL A 398 -2.19 4.72 -6.10
N VAL A 399 -1.96 4.29 -7.35
CA VAL A 399 -0.80 4.78 -8.12
C VAL A 399 -1.05 6.22 -8.56
N LYS A 400 -0.14 7.13 -8.20
CA LYS A 400 -0.14 8.53 -8.68
C LYS A 400 1.23 8.89 -9.27
N PRO A 401 1.54 8.42 -10.50
CA PRO A 401 2.79 8.78 -11.15
C PRO A 401 2.80 10.30 -11.38
N ASN A 402 3.94 10.94 -11.12
CA ASN A 402 4.16 12.37 -11.35
C ASN A 402 3.37 13.33 -10.43
N GLU A 403 3.05 12.92 -9.20
CA GLU A 403 2.51 13.85 -8.20
C GLU A 403 3.56 14.93 -7.83
N ARG A 404 3.18 16.21 -7.89
CA ARG A 404 4.09 17.34 -7.67
C ARG A 404 4.47 17.48 -6.19
N SER A 405 5.73 17.74 -5.87
CA SER A 405 6.27 17.75 -4.50
C SER A 405 5.48 18.61 -3.49
N TYR A 406 5.04 19.81 -3.88
CA TYR A 406 4.23 20.68 -3.00
C TYR A 406 2.86 20.08 -2.62
N LEU A 407 2.31 19.18 -3.45
CA LEU A 407 1.08 18.43 -3.12
C LEU A 407 1.37 17.35 -2.09
N VAL A 408 2.53 16.69 -2.19
CA VAL A 408 3.01 15.69 -1.23
C VAL A 408 3.19 16.33 0.14
N GLU A 409 3.93 17.44 0.24
CA GLU A 409 4.14 18.18 1.50
C GLU A 409 2.82 18.64 2.14
N ARG A 410 1.90 19.19 1.34
CA ARG A 410 0.58 19.62 1.83
C ARG A 410 -0.26 18.44 2.34
N ARG A 411 -0.15 17.26 1.73
CA ARG A 411 -0.84 16.04 2.20
C ARG A 411 -0.16 15.45 3.42
N LEU A 412 1.17 15.42 3.48
CA LEU A 412 1.94 14.98 4.65
C LEU A 412 1.48 15.71 5.93
N LYS A 413 1.42 17.05 5.88
CA LYS A 413 0.90 17.88 6.98
C LYS A 413 -0.57 17.60 7.35
N ARG A 414 -1.38 17.10 6.41
CA ARG A 414 -2.78 16.68 6.68
C ARG A 414 -2.85 15.32 7.37
N PHE A 415 -1.89 14.42 7.12
CA PHE A 415 -1.82 13.09 7.75
C PHE A 415 -1.17 13.13 9.14
N GLU A 416 -0.25 14.07 9.38
CA GLU A 416 0.55 14.20 10.60
C GLU A 416 -0.24 14.07 11.93
N PRO A 417 -1.44 14.66 12.12
CA PRO A 417 -2.18 14.54 13.39
C PRO A 417 -2.73 13.14 13.68
N PHE A 418 -2.72 12.25 12.68
CA PHE A 418 -3.36 10.93 12.69
C PHE A 418 -2.36 9.77 12.60
N VAL A 419 -1.09 10.04 12.26
CA VAL A 419 -0.01 9.04 12.27
C VAL A 419 0.64 9.04 13.65
N LYS A 420 -0.02 8.36 14.59
CA LYS A 420 0.33 8.27 16.01
C LYS A 420 -0.32 7.03 16.63
N ASP A 421 -0.04 6.77 17.91
CA ASP A 421 -0.76 5.79 18.74
C ASP A 421 -0.72 4.33 18.22
N TYR A 422 0.31 3.96 17.45
CA TYR A 422 0.58 2.58 17.03
C TYR A 422 1.33 1.79 18.11
N GLU A 423 0.84 0.59 18.42
CA GLU A 423 1.51 -0.40 19.26
C GLU A 423 2.65 -1.07 18.46
N VAL A 424 3.86 -0.50 18.53
CA VAL A 424 5.02 -0.87 17.67
C VAL A 424 5.40 -2.34 17.76
N ASP A 425 5.16 -3.00 18.89
CA ASP A 425 5.43 -4.43 19.10
C ASP A 425 4.47 -5.37 18.33
N LYS A 426 3.39 -4.83 17.75
CA LYS A 426 2.45 -5.52 16.85
C LYS A 426 2.67 -5.23 15.36
N LEU A 427 3.57 -4.31 15.02
CA LEU A 427 3.84 -3.94 13.62
C LEU A 427 4.69 -5.01 12.92
N ASP A 428 4.49 -5.15 11.61
CA ASP A 428 5.44 -5.85 10.75
C ASP A 428 6.56 -4.90 10.28
N ALA A 429 7.63 -5.44 9.69
CA ALA A 429 8.76 -4.62 9.27
C ALA A 429 8.40 -3.56 8.21
N MET A 430 7.41 -3.86 7.36
CA MET A 430 6.94 -2.94 6.33
C MET A 430 6.25 -1.72 6.95
N SER A 431 5.43 -1.94 7.98
CA SER A 431 4.74 -0.88 8.72
C SER A 431 5.70 -0.06 9.58
N VAL A 432 6.74 -0.68 10.16
CA VAL A 432 7.84 0.06 10.81
C VAL A 432 8.60 0.92 9.79
N ALA A 433 8.92 0.37 8.61
CA ALA A 433 9.61 1.11 7.56
C ALA A 433 8.75 2.25 6.98
N ALA A 434 7.42 2.08 6.92
CA ALA A 434 6.47 3.12 6.58
C ALA A 434 6.46 4.24 7.63
N LEU A 435 6.24 3.92 8.91
CA LEU A 435 6.30 4.93 10.00
C LEU A 435 7.63 5.67 10.03
N TRP A 436 8.74 4.96 9.79
CA TRP A 436 10.06 5.57 9.70
C TRP A 436 10.11 6.63 8.61
N THR A 437 9.72 6.27 7.38
CA THR A 437 9.68 7.17 6.23
C THR A 437 8.73 8.34 6.50
N PHE A 438 7.58 8.10 7.13
CA PHE A 438 6.65 9.16 7.49
C PHE A 438 7.26 10.16 8.49
N TYR A 439 7.84 9.67 9.59
CA TYR A 439 8.44 10.53 10.63
C TYR A 439 9.67 11.28 10.12
N ASP A 440 10.53 10.63 9.34
CA ASP A 440 11.67 11.26 8.67
C ASP A 440 11.22 12.43 7.77
N ARG A 441 10.31 12.16 6.83
CA ARG A 441 9.77 13.19 5.92
C ARG A 441 9.00 14.30 6.64
N ALA A 442 8.38 14.00 7.79
CA ALA A 442 7.67 14.97 8.62
C ALA A 442 8.58 15.73 9.61
N GLY A 443 9.89 15.45 9.65
CA GLY A 443 10.83 16.08 10.59
C GLY A 443 10.60 15.69 12.06
N LYS A 444 9.96 14.53 12.31
CA LYS A 444 9.57 14.03 13.63
C LYS A 444 10.69 13.24 14.29
N ALA A 445 11.83 13.91 14.54
CA ALA A 445 13.03 13.27 15.06
C ALA A 445 12.83 12.57 16.44
N ALA A 446 11.96 13.11 17.30
CA ALA A 446 11.67 12.50 18.60
C ALA A 446 10.86 11.20 18.47
N GLU A 447 9.88 11.18 17.57
CA GLU A 447 9.05 10.02 17.25
C GLU A 447 9.88 8.96 16.51
N LEU A 448 10.73 9.38 15.58
CA LEU A 448 11.66 8.51 14.86
C LEU A 448 12.65 7.81 15.82
N LYS A 449 13.21 8.55 16.80
CA LYS A 449 14.04 7.98 17.87
C LYS A 449 13.28 6.98 18.74
N LYS A 450 12.02 7.26 19.09
CA LYS A 450 11.16 6.32 19.83
C LYS A 450 10.88 5.05 19.01
N LEU A 451 10.54 5.21 17.73
CA LEU A 451 10.29 4.11 16.79
C LEU A 451 11.53 3.21 16.65
N ALA A 452 12.72 3.79 16.44
CA ALA A 452 13.98 3.06 16.34
C ALA A 452 14.23 2.19 17.59
N LEU A 453 14.11 2.77 18.79
CA LEU A 453 14.31 2.05 20.05
C LEU A 453 13.25 0.97 20.33
N ALA A 454 12.05 1.11 19.78
CA ALA A 454 11.01 0.08 19.87
C ALA A 454 11.21 -1.03 18.81
N ALA A 455 11.56 -0.67 17.58
CA ALA A 455 11.88 -1.60 16.50
C ALA A 455 13.04 -2.54 16.83
N LEU A 456 14.02 -2.07 17.62
CA LEU A 456 15.12 -2.91 18.13
C LEU A 456 14.62 -4.13 18.92
N ARG A 457 13.56 -3.96 19.70
CA ARG A 457 12.92 -5.04 20.50
C ARG A 457 12.02 -5.95 19.66
N LEU A 458 11.61 -5.48 18.49
CA LEU A 458 10.78 -6.20 17.54
C LEU A 458 11.64 -7.10 16.62
N LEU A 459 12.85 -6.67 16.24
CA LEU A 459 13.74 -7.38 15.32
C LEU A 459 13.85 -8.91 15.58
N PRO A 460 14.11 -9.41 16.82
CA PRO A 460 14.23 -10.85 17.07
C PRO A 460 12.94 -11.65 16.88
N ARG A 461 11.79 -10.99 16.75
CA ARG A 461 10.46 -11.61 16.59
C ARG A 461 9.98 -11.64 15.14
N LEU A 462 10.66 -10.93 14.24
CA LEU A 462 10.25 -10.81 12.84
C LEU A 462 10.70 -12.02 12.01
N PRO A 463 9.97 -12.39 10.94
CA PRO A 463 10.43 -13.40 9.99
C PRO A 463 11.77 -13.01 9.38
N ALA A 464 12.68 -13.96 9.17
CA ALA A 464 14.03 -13.68 8.65
C ALA A 464 14.05 -12.92 7.31
N SER A 465 13.03 -13.09 6.46
CA SER A 465 12.84 -12.34 5.21
C SER A 465 12.54 -10.84 5.39
N GLN A 466 12.25 -10.41 6.61
CA GLN A 466 11.95 -9.03 6.98
C GLN A 466 13.04 -8.38 7.86
N VAL A 467 13.99 -9.17 8.38
CA VAL A 467 14.99 -8.72 9.35
C VAL A 467 16.13 -7.95 8.70
N GLU A 468 16.67 -8.40 7.55
CA GLU A 468 17.96 -7.89 7.04
C GLU A 468 17.94 -6.37 6.78
N ASP A 469 17.00 -5.88 5.96
CA ASP A 469 16.94 -4.46 5.59
C ASP A 469 16.56 -3.57 6.78
N LEU A 470 15.67 -4.04 7.66
CA LEU A 470 15.28 -3.29 8.85
C LEU A 470 16.42 -3.23 9.87
N ALA A 471 17.16 -4.31 10.08
CA ALA A 471 18.32 -4.35 10.97
C ALA A 471 19.45 -3.42 10.49
N VAL A 472 19.73 -3.42 9.17
CA VAL A 472 20.71 -2.50 8.59
C VAL A 472 20.26 -1.04 8.73
N LYS A 473 19.03 -0.71 8.31
CA LYS A 473 18.48 0.66 8.42
C LYS A 473 18.44 1.16 9.86
N LEU A 474 18.07 0.29 10.79
CA LEU A 474 18.00 0.61 12.20
C LEU A 474 19.40 0.81 12.82
N GLY A 475 20.33 -0.12 12.55
CA GLY A 475 21.69 -0.05 13.07
C GLY A 475 22.44 1.18 12.55
N ASP A 476 22.32 1.47 11.25
CA ASP A 476 22.98 2.62 10.62
C ASP A 476 22.52 3.94 11.27
N PHE A 477 21.22 4.08 11.53
CA PHE A 477 20.65 5.26 12.21
C PHE A 477 20.96 5.32 13.71
N LEU A 478 20.97 4.18 14.40
CA LEU A 478 21.38 4.11 15.80
C LEU A 478 22.84 4.54 15.97
N ASP A 479 23.72 4.18 15.03
CA ASP A 479 25.13 4.55 15.05
C ASP A 479 25.38 6.00 14.61
N ALA A 480 24.92 6.38 13.41
CA ALA A 480 25.30 7.64 12.77
C ALA A 480 24.48 8.85 13.23
N ASP A 481 23.15 8.70 13.33
CA ASP A 481 22.24 9.81 13.63
C ASP A 481 21.96 9.97 15.13
N LEU A 482 22.01 8.88 15.90
CA LEU A 482 21.71 8.87 17.33
C LEU A 482 22.94 8.73 18.25
N ASP A 483 24.13 8.48 17.69
CA ASP A 483 25.39 8.27 18.43
C ASP A 483 25.29 7.16 19.51
N MET A 484 24.63 6.05 19.16
CA MET A 484 24.40 4.88 20.01
C MET A 484 25.06 3.60 19.45
N PRO A 485 26.40 3.56 19.24
CA PRO A 485 27.08 2.43 18.61
C PRO A 485 26.79 1.07 19.28
N LYS A 486 26.67 1.04 20.61
CA LYS A 486 26.32 -0.20 21.34
C LYS A 486 24.93 -0.75 20.98
N LYS A 487 23.95 0.11 20.66
CA LYS A 487 22.63 -0.32 20.20
C LYS A 487 22.59 -0.68 18.72
N ALA A 488 23.48 -0.08 17.93
CA ALA A 488 23.67 -0.52 16.55
C ALA A 488 24.19 -1.97 16.51
N LEU A 489 25.12 -2.35 17.42
CA LEU A 489 25.52 -3.75 17.59
C LEU A 489 24.33 -4.66 17.91
N GLU A 490 23.45 -4.29 18.85
CA GLU A 490 22.22 -5.06 19.16
C GLU A 490 21.34 -5.27 17.91
N ALA A 491 21.25 -4.29 17.00
CA ALA A 491 20.47 -4.40 15.76
C ALA A 491 21.11 -5.37 14.77
N TYR A 492 22.42 -5.25 14.55
CA TYR A 492 23.16 -6.11 13.61
C TYR A 492 23.34 -7.55 14.13
N GLU A 493 23.38 -7.76 15.44
CA GLU A 493 23.52 -9.10 16.03
C GLU A 493 22.34 -10.03 15.65
N VAL A 494 21.13 -9.48 15.50
CA VAL A 494 19.97 -10.25 15.04
C VAL A 494 20.20 -10.85 13.64
N MET A 495 20.99 -10.17 12.79
CA MET A 495 21.33 -10.66 11.45
C MET A 495 22.14 -11.96 11.47
N LEU A 496 22.80 -12.30 12.59
CA LEU A 496 23.55 -13.56 12.75
C LEU A 496 22.66 -14.80 12.73
N ASN A 497 21.36 -14.64 12.95
CA ASN A 497 20.37 -15.71 12.89
C ASN A 497 19.72 -15.86 11.51
N LEU A 498 20.11 -15.05 10.51
CA LEU A 498 19.58 -15.15 9.15
C LEU A 498 19.99 -16.49 8.48
N PRO A 499 19.11 -17.12 7.69
CA PRO A 499 19.46 -18.34 6.95
C PRO A 499 20.53 -18.06 5.88
N SER A 500 20.55 -16.84 5.32
CA SER A 500 21.52 -16.43 4.31
C SER A 500 22.94 -16.34 4.89
N LYS A 501 23.93 -16.90 4.19
CA LYS A 501 25.35 -16.70 4.51
C LYS A 501 25.80 -15.26 4.26
N THR A 502 25.34 -14.62 3.19
CA THR A 502 25.68 -13.22 2.88
C THR A 502 25.04 -12.27 3.88
N GLY A 503 23.77 -12.48 4.25
CA GLY A 503 23.08 -11.67 5.28
C GLY A 503 23.78 -11.73 6.65
N ARG A 504 24.24 -12.93 7.05
CA ARG A 504 25.06 -13.10 8.27
C ARG A 504 26.44 -12.42 8.16
N ALA A 505 27.13 -12.57 7.03
CA ALA A 505 28.41 -11.91 6.78
C ALA A 505 28.28 -10.37 6.79
N LYS A 506 27.21 -9.83 6.21
CA LYS A 506 26.85 -8.40 6.24
C LYS A 506 26.62 -7.91 7.67
N GLY A 507 25.93 -8.70 8.50
CA GLY A 507 25.79 -8.42 9.94
C GLY A 507 27.14 -8.35 10.67
N TYR A 508 28.01 -9.33 10.44
CA TYR A 508 29.38 -9.31 10.97
C TYR A 508 30.20 -8.11 10.48
N ILE A 509 30.14 -7.75 9.20
CA ILE A 509 30.81 -6.56 8.64
C ILE A 509 30.30 -5.29 9.33
N LYS A 510 28.98 -5.14 9.49
CA LYS A 510 28.38 -3.97 10.15
C LYS A 510 28.79 -3.84 11.62
N MET A 511 28.87 -4.95 12.36
CA MET A 511 29.41 -4.94 13.73
C MET A 511 30.90 -4.58 13.75
N GLY A 512 31.70 -5.14 12.83
CA GLY A 512 33.10 -4.80 12.68
C GLY A 512 33.32 -3.31 12.40
N ASP A 513 32.49 -2.71 11.54
CA ASP A 513 32.55 -1.28 11.21
C ASP A 513 32.30 -0.40 12.45
N VAL A 514 31.34 -0.75 13.30
CA VAL A 514 31.14 -0.08 14.59
C VAL A 514 32.36 -0.22 15.49
N TRP A 515 32.92 -1.43 15.62
CA TRP A 515 34.10 -1.64 16.46
C TRP A 515 35.34 -0.89 15.95
N LEU A 516 35.57 -0.84 14.63
CA LEU A 516 36.73 -0.19 14.03
C LEU A 516 36.61 1.35 14.04
N PHE A 517 35.48 1.90 13.61
CA PHE A 517 35.34 3.33 13.36
C PHE A 517 34.72 4.12 14.51
N ARG A 518 34.00 3.46 15.44
CA ARG A 518 33.22 4.12 16.51
C ARG A 518 33.72 3.77 17.90
N LEU A 519 34.17 2.53 18.11
CA LEU A 519 34.76 2.06 19.38
C LEU A 519 36.29 1.96 19.34
N GLU A 520 36.90 2.18 18.17
CA GLU A 520 38.35 2.21 17.93
C GLU A 520 39.14 0.92 18.29
N ASP A 521 38.47 -0.23 18.32
CA ASP A 521 39.08 -1.53 18.57
C ASP A 521 39.25 -2.33 17.27
N ALA A 522 40.41 -2.13 16.63
CA ALA A 522 40.77 -2.84 15.40
C ALA A 522 40.91 -4.36 15.58
N SER A 523 41.24 -4.83 16.78
CA SER A 523 41.39 -6.26 17.08
C SER A 523 40.02 -6.94 17.20
N LYS A 524 39.06 -6.29 17.87
CA LYS A 524 37.69 -6.79 17.95
C LYS A 524 36.96 -6.70 16.61
N ALA A 525 37.22 -5.65 15.83
CA ALA A 525 36.71 -5.54 14.47
C ALA A 525 37.26 -6.67 13.55
N GLU A 526 38.56 -6.98 13.63
CA GLU A 526 39.17 -8.08 12.87
C GLU A 526 38.52 -9.44 13.15
N GLU A 527 38.16 -9.73 14.41
CA GLU A 527 37.43 -10.96 14.78
C GLU A 527 36.12 -11.09 13.97
N TYR A 528 35.35 -10.00 13.87
CA TYR A 528 34.10 -9.98 13.11
C TYR A 528 34.32 -10.06 11.60
N TYR A 529 35.29 -9.34 11.05
CA TYR A 529 35.59 -9.41 9.60
C TYR A 529 36.12 -10.78 9.17
N ARG A 530 36.86 -11.50 10.04
CA ARG A 530 37.25 -12.89 9.79
C ARG A 530 36.04 -13.83 9.79
N LYS A 531 35.13 -13.70 10.76
CA LYS A 531 33.85 -14.45 10.79
C LYS A 531 32.95 -14.16 9.58
N ALA A 532 32.94 -12.92 9.10
CA ALA A 532 32.27 -12.58 7.84
C ALA A 532 32.91 -13.32 6.65
N LEU A 533 34.23 -13.20 6.50
CA LEU A 533 34.99 -13.85 5.43
C LEU A 533 34.78 -15.37 5.40
N GLU A 534 34.82 -16.05 6.55
CA GLU A 534 34.60 -17.50 6.64
C GLU A 534 33.25 -17.97 6.04
N LEU A 535 32.22 -17.13 6.10
CA LEU A 535 30.90 -17.44 5.53
C LEU A 535 30.84 -17.30 4.01
N VAL A 536 31.66 -16.41 3.41
CA VAL A 536 31.55 -16.00 2.00
C VAL A 536 32.84 -16.19 1.18
N LYS A 537 33.91 -16.73 1.75
CA LYS A 537 35.18 -16.99 1.06
C LYS A 537 34.97 -17.88 -0.17
N GLY A 538 35.54 -17.46 -1.31
CA GLY A 538 35.44 -18.13 -2.60
C GLY A 538 34.10 -17.93 -3.33
N THR A 539 33.14 -17.20 -2.76
CA THR A 539 31.85 -16.94 -3.42
C THR A 539 31.92 -15.81 -4.44
N ARG A 540 32.92 -14.93 -4.32
CA ARG A 540 33.05 -13.64 -5.03
C ARG A 540 31.85 -12.70 -4.82
N ALA A 541 31.06 -12.92 -3.78
CA ALA A 541 29.99 -12.00 -3.37
C ALA A 541 30.58 -10.67 -2.88
N PRO A 542 29.81 -9.56 -2.92
CA PRO A 542 30.28 -8.25 -2.42
C PRO A 542 30.82 -8.31 -0.99
N GLU A 543 30.21 -9.12 -0.12
CA GLU A 543 30.62 -9.32 1.29
C GLU A 543 32.03 -9.91 1.42
N GLU A 544 32.49 -10.71 0.46
CA GLU A 544 33.87 -11.22 0.45
C GLU A 544 34.87 -10.08 0.21
N ARG A 545 34.58 -9.22 -0.78
CA ARG A 545 35.38 -8.01 -1.05
C ARG A 545 35.33 -7.03 0.12
N PHE A 546 34.15 -6.78 0.71
CA PHE A 546 34.02 -5.96 1.92
C PHE A 546 34.90 -6.49 3.04
N SER A 547 34.86 -7.80 3.31
CA SER A 547 35.68 -8.42 4.36
C SER A 547 37.17 -8.23 4.12
N PHE A 548 37.66 -8.38 2.87
CA PHE A 548 39.06 -8.10 2.55
C PHE A 548 39.43 -6.62 2.72
N VAL A 549 38.62 -5.66 2.23
CA VAL A 549 38.87 -4.23 2.45
C VAL A 549 38.94 -3.92 3.95
N ARG A 550 38.03 -4.48 4.75
CA ARG A 550 37.97 -4.21 6.18
C ARG A 550 39.09 -4.87 7.00
N LEU A 551 39.56 -6.05 6.63
CA LEU A 551 40.77 -6.64 7.21
C LEU A 551 42.02 -5.81 6.88
N GLY A 552 42.09 -5.24 5.67
CA GLY A 552 43.10 -4.25 5.30
C GLY A 552 43.00 -2.97 6.13
N ASP A 553 41.78 -2.47 6.37
CA ASP A 553 41.53 -1.30 7.23
C ASP A 553 41.99 -1.55 8.69
N CYS A 554 41.74 -2.72 9.27
CA CYS A 554 42.27 -3.09 10.60
C CYS A 554 43.81 -3.03 10.67
N ALA A 555 44.49 -3.66 9.71
CA ALA A 555 45.95 -3.63 9.61
C ALA A 555 46.48 -2.18 9.40
N ARG A 556 45.80 -1.39 8.56
CA ARG A 556 46.10 0.03 8.33
C ARG A 556 46.05 0.85 9.63
N PHE A 557 45.01 0.65 10.45
CA PHE A 557 44.88 1.32 11.76
C PHE A 557 45.97 0.88 12.76
N ARG A 558 46.35 -0.41 12.76
CA ARG A 558 47.47 -0.89 13.60
C ARG A 558 48.84 -0.39 13.13
N GLY A 559 48.98 0.00 11.85
CA GLY A 559 50.23 0.46 11.25
C GLY A 559 51.01 -0.66 10.54
N GLU A 560 50.32 -1.74 10.17
CA GLU A 560 50.88 -2.95 9.57
C GLU A 560 50.80 -2.87 8.03
N TYR A 561 51.87 -2.40 7.38
CA TYR A 561 51.88 -2.18 5.92
C TYR A 561 51.63 -3.45 5.11
N ASP A 562 52.47 -4.47 5.27
CA ASP A 562 52.41 -5.67 4.42
C ASP A 562 51.08 -6.43 4.58
N PRO A 563 50.54 -6.64 5.81
CA PRO A 563 49.21 -7.23 5.97
C PRO A 563 48.08 -6.37 5.37
N ALA A 564 48.15 -5.03 5.47
CA ALA A 564 47.15 -4.16 4.84
C ALA A 564 47.19 -4.29 3.32
N MET A 565 48.39 -4.28 2.73
CA MET A 565 48.60 -4.42 1.29
C MET A 565 48.12 -5.78 0.78
N GLU A 566 48.41 -6.87 1.50
CA GLU A 566 47.96 -8.23 1.14
C GLU A 566 46.42 -8.33 1.10
N TRP A 567 45.73 -7.76 2.09
CA TRP A 567 44.26 -7.75 2.14
C TRP A 567 43.64 -6.86 1.06
N TYR A 568 44.18 -5.66 0.83
CA TYR A 568 43.69 -4.78 -0.23
C TYR A 568 43.91 -5.37 -1.64
N ALA A 569 45.05 -6.03 -1.89
CA ALA A 569 45.29 -6.73 -3.15
C ALA A 569 44.28 -7.88 -3.40
N LYS A 570 43.91 -8.63 -2.36
CA LYS A 570 42.83 -9.65 -2.43
C LYS A 570 41.47 -9.04 -2.74
N ALA A 571 41.16 -7.85 -2.23
CA ALA A 571 39.93 -7.13 -2.56
C ALA A 571 39.89 -6.68 -4.03
N GLU A 572 41.00 -6.14 -4.55
CA GLU A 572 41.09 -5.68 -5.95
C GLU A 572 40.96 -6.82 -6.98
N ALA A 573 41.37 -8.04 -6.62
CA ALA A 573 41.16 -9.25 -7.44
C ALA A 573 39.67 -9.65 -7.63
N ILE A 574 38.74 -9.13 -6.82
CA ILE A 574 37.29 -9.33 -6.96
C ILE A 574 36.68 -8.12 -7.69
N LEU A 575 36.85 -8.06 -9.02
CA LEU A 575 36.27 -7.02 -9.87
C LEU A 575 34.73 -7.09 -9.86
N LEU A 576 34.08 -6.05 -9.31
CA LEU A 576 32.62 -5.94 -9.28
C LEU A 576 32.01 -5.40 -10.57
N SER A 577 32.80 -4.69 -11.39
CA SER A 577 32.29 -3.85 -12.48
C SER A 577 32.40 -4.47 -13.89
N GLY A 578 32.91 -5.70 -14.02
CA GLY A 578 33.06 -6.38 -15.32
C GLY A 578 34.02 -5.71 -16.32
N ARG A 579 34.77 -4.69 -15.88
CA ARG A 579 35.68 -3.88 -16.70
C ARG A 579 37.00 -4.60 -16.97
N THR A 580 37.62 -4.28 -18.10
CA THR A 580 38.98 -4.74 -18.45
C THR A 580 40.06 -4.00 -17.64
N PRO A 581 41.25 -4.59 -17.40
CA PRO A 581 42.33 -3.93 -16.65
C PRO A 581 42.73 -2.54 -17.19
N ARG A 582 42.65 -2.32 -18.51
CA ARG A 582 42.92 -1.02 -19.14
C ARG A 582 41.88 0.04 -18.77
N GLN A 583 40.59 -0.33 -18.76
CA GLN A 583 39.51 0.56 -18.32
C GLN A 583 39.62 0.86 -16.82
N THR A 584 40.03 -0.13 -16.02
CA THR A 584 40.29 -0.01 -14.59
C THR A 584 41.41 1.01 -14.28
N LEU A 585 42.54 0.97 -15.00
CA LEU A 585 43.61 1.96 -14.86
C LEU A 585 43.17 3.38 -15.25
N THR A 586 42.41 3.54 -16.34
CA THR A 586 41.85 4.84 -16.74
C THR A 586 40.91 5.42 -15.67
N LEU A 587 40.15 4.56 -15.00
CA LEU A 587 39.22 4.97 -13.94
C LEU A 587 39.94 5.52 -12.69
N ARG A 588 41.08 4.94 -12.28
CA ARG A 588 41.87 5.43 -11.13
C ARG A 588 42.29 6.90 -11.31
N GLY A 589 42.77 7.26 -12.52
CA GLY A 589 43.09 8.65 -12.86
C GLY A 589 41.87 9.57 -12.96
N ALA A 590 40.74 9.06 -13.45
CA ALA A 590 39.49 9.83 -13.55
C ALA A 590 38.91 10.19 -12.17
N TYR A 591 38.93 9.26 -11.20
CA TYR A 591 38.49 9.53 -9.83
C TYR A 591 39.28 10.67 -9.17
N ALA A 592 40.61 10.65 -9.29
CA ALA A 592 41.46 11.72 -8.78
C ALA A 592 41.06 13.11 -9.32
N GLN A 593 40.88 13.22 -10.63
CA GLN A 593 40.45 14.47 -11.28
C GLN A 593 39.03 14.88 -10.88
N SER A 594 38.11 13.91 -10.74
CA SER A 594 36.72 14.11 -10.29
C SER A 594 36.66 14.70 -8.88
N VAL A 595 37.29 14.02 -7.90
CA VAL A 595 37.33 14.45 -6.49
C VAL A 595 37.96 15.84 -6.37
N GLU A 596 39.08 16.10 -7.03
CA GLU A 596 39.69 17.43 -7.07
C GLU A 596 38.76 18.51 -7.65
N SER A 597 38.03 18.20 -8.72
CA SER A 597 37.09 19.12 -9.35
C SER A 597 35.94 19.48 -8.40
N TRP A 598 35.39 18.48 -7.70
CA TRP A 598 34.34 18.70 -6.69
C TRP A 598 34.84 19.49 -5.49
N LEU A 599 36.05 19.22 -4.99
CA LEU A 599 36.70 20.02 -3.94
C LEU A 599 36.90 21.48 -4.37
N ARG A 600 37.38 21.74 -5.59
CA ARG A 600 37.50 23.11 -6.16
C ARG A 600 36.15 23.82 -6.25
N ARG A 601 35.08 23.08 -6.60
CA ARG A 601 33.68 23.57 -6.66
C ARG A 601 32.99 23.67 -5.30
N LYS A 602 33.66 23.29 -4.20
CA LYS A 602 33.09 23.19 -2.84
C LYS A 602 31.88 22.24 -2.72
N ASN A 603 31.70 21.32 -3.67
CA ASN A 603 30.67 20.29 -3.57
C ASN A 603 31.24 19.09 -2.79
N TYR A 604 31.23 19.21 -1.47
CA TYR A 604 31.87 18.24 -0.59
C TYR A 604 31.16 16.88 -0.56
N ASP A 605 29.86 16.82 -0.88
CA ASP A 605 29.10 15.57 -0.88
C ASP A 605 29.38 14.74 -2.13
N ALA A 606 29.48 15.39 -3.30
CA ALA A 606 29.99 14.74 -4.51
C ALA A 606 31.45 14.31 -4.35
N ALA A 607 32.31 15.16 -3.76
CA ALA A 607 33.71 14.81 -3.48
C ALA A 607 33.83 13.59 -2.55
N ALA A 608 33.01 13.51 -1.49
CA ALA A 608 32.97 12.37 -0.58
C ALA A 608 32.57 11.09 -1.32
N LYS A 609 31.44 11.12 -2.04
CA LYS A 609 30.92 9.96 -2.76
C LYS A 609 31.91 9.43 -3.79
N GLU A 610 32.53 10.31 -4.58
CA GLU A 610 33.54 9.93 -5.58
C GLU A 610 34.79 9.33 -4.93
N LEU A 611 35.21 9.86 -3.79
CA LEU A 611 36.38 9.36 -3.06
C LEU A 611 36.12 8.02 -2.35
N ASP A 612 34.91 7.84 -1.81
CA ASP A 612 34.47 6.55 -1.26
C ASP A 612 34.37 5.48 -2.36
N MET A 613 33.88 5.83 -3.56
CA MET A 613 33.89 4.93 -4.72
C MET A 613 35.32 4.61 -5.21
N TRP A 614 36.21 5.61 -5.25
CA TRP A 614 37.62 5.39 -5.58
C TRP A 614 38.25 4.41 -4.59
N GLU A 615 38.25 4.72 -3.30
CA GLU A 615 38.88 3.91 -2.26
C GLU A 615 38.17 2.56 -2.03
N TRP A 616 36.98 2.36 -2.59
CA TRP A 616 36.30 1.07 -2.69
C TRP A 616 36.81 0.23 -3.87
N GLU A 617 36.98 0.83 -5.05
CA GLU A 617 37.49 0.16 -6.26
C GLU A 617 39.01 -0.10 -6.18
N PHE A 618 39.77 0.84 -5.58
CA PHE A 618 41.24 0.83 -5.43
C PHE A 618 41.67 1.05 -3.96
N PRO A 619 41.37 0.10 -3.04
CA PRO A 619 41.78 0.21 -1.65
C PRO A 619 43.30 0.24 -1.44
N THR A 620 44.13 -0.24 -2.38
CA THR A 620 45.61 -0.12 -2.28
C THR A 620 46.08 1.35 -2.28
N ASP A 621 45.37 2.26 -2.96
CA ASP A 621 45.70 3.69 -3.03
C ASP A 621 45.65 4.37 -1.65
N ARG A 622 44.89 3.79 -0.70
CA ARG A 622 44.85 4.20 0.72
C ARG A 622 46.22 4.09 1.39
N LEU A 623 47.13 3.24 0.88
CA LEU A 623 48.50 3.08 1.35
C LEU A 623 49.51 3.88 0.51
N GLU A 624 49.24 4.13 -0.77
CA GLU A 624 50.05 5.04 -1.61
C GLU A 624 49.96 6.48 -1.08
N GLY A 625 48.75 6.92 -0.71
CA GLY A 625 48.50 8.13 0.08
C GLY A 625 47.82 9.28 -0.63
N TYR A 626 47.61 9.23 -1.95
CA TYR A 626 47.02 10.36 -2.67
C TYR A 626 45.51 10.51 -2.40
N SER A 627 44.75 9.41 -2.43
CA SER A 627 43.34 9.38 -2.02
C SER A 627 43.19 9.87 -0.57
N THR A 628 44.02 9.35 0.33
CA THR A 628 44.12 9.77 1.74
C THR A 628 44.39 11.28 1.89
N PHE A 629 45.29 11.86 1.07
CA PHE A 629 45.55 13.30 1.06
C PHE A 629 44.33 14.11 0.61
N LEU A 630 43.56 13.63 -0.38
CA LEU A 630 42.28 14.26 -0.74
C LEU A 630 41.20 14.06 0.35
N ARG A 631 41.18 12.92 1.06
CA ARG A 631 40.28 12.67 2.19
C ARG A 631 40.54 13.65 3.33
N VAL A 632 41.80 13.86 3.69
CA VAL A 632 42.22 14.86 4.69
C VAL A 632 41.82 16.27 4.25
N ARG A 633 42.04 16.65 2.98
CA ARG A 633 41.57 17.95 2.45
C ARG A 633 40.05 18.11 2.53
N LEU A 634 39.29 17.06 2.23
CA LEU A 634 37.83 17.04 2.32
C LEU A 634 37.33 17.20 3.77
N LEU A 635 37.93 16.47 4.71
CA LEU A 635 37.61 16.57 6.14
C LEU A 635 37.92 17.97 6.68
N MET A 636 39.09 18.53 6.33
CA MET A 636 39.44 19.92 6.67
C MET A 636 38.47 20.95 6.08
N ALA A 637 37.98 20.74 4.85
CA ALA A 637 37.02 21.64 4.19
C ALA A 637 35.62 21.56 4.80
N ARG A 638 35.24 20.39 5.36
CA ARG A 638 34.04 20.17 6.16
C ARG A 638 34.20 20.54 7.65
N GLY A 639 35.34 21.09 8.06
CA GLY A 639 35.61 21.48 9.45
C GLY A 639 35.91 20.32 10.42
N LYS A 640 35.98 19.07 9.92
CA LYS A 640 36.27 17.86 10.69
C LYS A 640 37.78 17.71 10.93
N LEU A 641 38.34 18.62 11.75
CA LEU A 641 39.79 18.75 11.93
C LEU A 641 40.43 17.55 12.65
N ASP A 642 39.75 16.96 13.63
CA ASP A 642 40.26 15.80 14.36
C ASP A 642 40.28 14.53 13.49
N ASP A 643 39.20 14.27 12.73
CA ASP A 643 39.16 13.20 11.71
C ASP A 643 40.27 13.37 10.68
N ALA A 644 40.53 14.63 10.24
CA ALA A 644 41.58 14.95 9.29
C ALA A 644 42.98 14.67 9.84
N VAL A 645 43.24 14.97 11.13
CA VAL A 645 44.51 14.62 11.78
C VAL A 645 44.63 13.10 11.93
N LYS A 646 43.57 12.42 12.38
CA LYS A 646 43.55 10.97 12.58
C LYS A 646 43.87 10.21 11.29
N GLU A 647 43.22 10.55 10.18
CA GLU A 647 43.44 9.91 8.89
C GLU A 647 44.85 10.18 8.33
N ALA A 648 45.39 11.39 8.55
CA ALA A 648 46.77 11.73 8.18
C ALA A 648 47.81 10.94 8.98
N GLU A 649 47.63 10.82 10.29
CA GLU A 649 48.53 10.09 11.20
C GLU A 649 48.48 8.58 10.95
N ILE A 650 47.31 8.03 10.63
CA ILE A 650 47.17 6.61 10.21
C ILE A 650 48.07 6.32 9.00
N LEU A 651 48.06 7.18 7.97
CA LEU A 651 48.97 6.96 6.83
C LEU A 651 50.45 7.11 7.24
N CYS A 652 50.79 8.17 7.97
CA CYS A 652 52.17 8.42 8.37
C CYS A 652 52.74 7.29 9.26
N LYS A 653 51.87 6.54 9.95
CA LYS A 653 52.22 5.36 10.74
C LYS A 653 52.35 4.09 9.89
N VAL A 654 51.36 3.79 9.03
CA VAL A 654 51.37 2.55 8.20
C VAL A 654 52.37 2.62 7.05
N ASN A 655 52.54 3.79 6.42
CA ASN A 655 53.50 4.00 5.35
C ASN A 655 54.33 5.28 5.56
N PRO A 656 55.35 5.24 6.43
CA PRO A 656 56.30 6.35 6.61
C PRO A 656 57.13 6.67 5.36
N ARG A 657 57.02 5.89 4.27
CA ARG A 657 57.70 6.11 2.99
C ARG A 657 56.76 6.63 1.89
N SER A 658 55.51 6.95 2.22
CA SER A 658 54.57 7.53 1.25
C SER A 658 55.06 8.89 0.75
N ASN A 659 54.95 9.10 -0.58
CA ASN A 659 55.20 10.38 -1.26
C ASN A 659 54.27 11.54 -0.82
N TYR A 660 53.33 11.27 0.10
CA TYR A 660 52.39 12.24 0.66
C TYR A 660 52.52 12.42 2.18
N ALA A 661 53.38 11.66 2.86
CA ALA A 661 53.48 11.71 4.33
C ALA A 661 53.95 13.08 4.85
N ASP A 662 54.92 13.71 4.18
CA ASP A 662 55.38 15.07 4.47
C ASP A 662 54.27 16.12 4.27
N ARG A 663 53.52 16.01 3.17
CA ARG A 663 52.36 16.87 2.84
C ARG A 663 51.22 16.69 3.83
N LEU A 664 50.99 15.47 4.29
CA LEU A 664 50.00 15.14 5.31
C LEU A 664 50.39 15.69 6.69
N LEU A 665 51.66 15.59 7.08
CA LEU A 665 52.16 16.26 8.29
C LEU A 665 52.02 17.78 8.22
N MET A 666 52.17 18.39 7.04
CA MET A 666 51.86 19.82 6.85
C MET A 666 50.35 20.10 7.04
N LYS A 667 49.46 19.17 6.64
CA LYS A 667 48.02 19.27 6.95
C LYS A 667 47.69 19.05 8.42
N VAL A 668 48.41 18.16 9.11
CA VAL A 668 48.32 18.02 10.58
C VAL A 668 48.72 19.32 11.29
N TYR A 669 49.81 19.97 10.85
CA TYR A 669 50.18 21.31 11.30
C TYR A 669 49.05 22.33 11.06
N GLU A 670 48.49 22.41 9.85
CA GLU A 670 47.39 23.32 9.52
C GLU A 670 46.15 23.08 10.39
N CYS A 671 45.80 21.82 10.69
CA CYS A 671 44.72 21.46 11.59
C CYS A 671 44.96 21.94 13.02
N TRP A 672 46.14 21.66 13.59
CA TRP A 672 46.45 22.08 14.96
C TRP A 672 46.53 23.61 15.10
N MET A 673 47.03 24.31 14.07
CA MET A 673 46.99 25.77 14.04
C MET A 673 45.56 26.33 14.02
N LYS A 674 44.65 25.74 13.23
CA LYS A 674 43.22 26.09 13.25
C LYS A 674 42.56 25.81 14.61
N LYS A 675 43.05 24.81 15.36
CA LYS A 675 42.62 24.50 16.73
C LYS A 675 43.34 25.32 17.82
N GLY A 676 44.30 26.18 17.46
CA GLY A 676 45.10 26.98 18.41
C GLY A 676 46.20 26.20 19.17
N ASP A 677 46.38 24.90 18.89
CA ASP A 677 47.36 24.04 19.57
C ASP A 677 48.76 24.20 18.94
N LYS A 678 49.44 25.29 19.30
CA LYS A 678 50.81 25.59 18.84
C LYS A 678 51.81 24.47 19.18
N MET A 679 51.58 23.72 20.27
CA MET A 679 52.49 22.66 20.70
C MET A 679 52.43 21.46 19.76
N ARG A 680 51.23 20.96 19.44
CA ARG A 680 51.06 19.87 18.47
C ARG A 680 51.35 20.32 17.04
N ALA A 681 51.05 21.57 16.68
CA ALA A 681 51.47 22.16 15.42
C ALA A 681 53.00 22.14 15.25
N ALA A 682 53.75 22.57 16.27
CA ALA A 682 55.22 22.51 16.27
C ALA A 682 55.76 21.07 16.20
N ALA A 683 55.10 20.11 16.85
CA ALA A 683 55.48 18.69 16.81
C ALA A 683 55.38 18.11 15.38
N ALA A 684 54.31 18.44 14.64
CA ALA A 684 54.16 18.01 13.24
C ALA A 684 55.28 18.58 12.34
N LEU A 685 55.60 19.87 12.47
CA LEU A 685 56.70 20.48 11.70
C LEU A 685 58.07 19.87 12.01
N ARG A 686 58.34 19.52 13.28
CA ARG A 686 59.57 18.82 13.68
C ARG A 686 59.69 17.45 13.02
N ARG A 687 58.58 16.71 12.87
CA ARG A 687 58.56 15.42 12.15
C ARG A 687 58.87 15.59 10.67
N ILE A 688 58.33 16.61 9.99
CA ILE A 688 58.73 16.91 8.59
C ILE A 688 60.24 17.11 8.49
N ILE A 689 60.82 17.94 9.36
CA ILE A 689 62.26 18.28 9.32
C ILE A 689 63.15 17.06 9.65
N LYS A 690 62.74 16.23 10.62
CA LYS A 690 63.54 15.11 11.13
C LYS A 690 63.38 13.85 10.28
N ASP A 691 62.14 13.47 9.99
CA ASP A 691 61.80 12.17 9.43
C ASP A 691 61.81 12.21 7.88
N TYR A 692 61.70 13.41 7.28
CA TYR A 692 61.69 13.64 5.83
C TYR A 692 62.71 14.73 5.40
N PRO A 693 64.02 14.59 5.72
CA PRO A 693 65.01 15.66 5.55
C PRO A 693 65.24 16.11 4.10
N THR A 694 64.86 15.29 3.12
CA THR A 694 64.92 15.59 1.67
C THR A 694 63.62 16.17 1.11
N SER A 695 62.57 16.34 1.92
CA SER A 695 61.29 16.89 1.45
C SER A 695 61.44 18.36 1.00
N PRO A 696 60.79 18.76 -0.11
CA PRO A 696 60.73 20.17 -0.52
C PRO A 696 60.00 21.07 0.49
N LEU A 697 59.28 20.49 1.47
CA LEU A 697 58.61 21.22 2.54
C LEU A 697 59.53 21.55 3.73
N VAL A 698 60.76 21.02 3.80
CA VAL A 698 61.68 21.28 4.94
C VAL A 698 62.00 22.77 5.14
N PRO A 699 62.29 23.58 4.10
CA PRO A 699 62.53 25.02 4.25
C PRO A 699 61.30 25.75 4.81
N GLU A 700 60.11 25.42 4.29
CA GLU A 700 58.83 25.97 4.78
C GLU A 700 58.57 25.55 6.23
N ALA A 701 58.77 24.28 6.58
CA ALA A 701 58.57 23.75 7.92
C ALA A 701 59.52 24.40 8.94
N LYS A 702 60.78 24.65 8.58
CA LYS A 702 61.74 25.41 9.42
C LYS A 702 61.27 26.84 9.65
N SER A 703 60.82 27.52 8.59
CA SER A 703 60.29 28.90 8.66
C SER A 703 59.05 28.99 9.57
N LYS A 704 58.05 28.13 9.35
CA LYS A 704 56.85 28.09 10.20
C LYS A 704 57.19 27.71 11.64
N LEU A 705 58.12 26.78 11.88
CA LEU A 705 58.52 26.38 13.24
C LEU A 705 59.25 27.50 13.99
N ALA A 706 60.00 28.36 13.29
CA ALA A 706 60.59 29.57 13.87
C ALA A 706 59.49 30.58 14.26
N ALA A 707 58.48 30.78 13.40
CA ALA A 707 57.34 31.67 13.67
C ALA A 707 56.33 31.16 14.74
N LEU A 708 56.52 29.95 15.28
CA LEU A 708 55.77 29.43 16.42
C LEU A 708 56.45 29.70 17.77
N ARG A 709 57.70 30.18 17.77
CA ARG A 709 58.43 30.63 18.96
C ARG A 709 57.99 32.05 19.33
#